data_AF-A0AAD5Y1H7-F1
#
_entry.id   AF-A0AAD5Y1H7-F1
#
_cell.length_a   1.000
_cell.length_b   1.000
_cell.length_c   1.000
_cell.angle_alpha   90.00
_cell.angle_beta   90.00
_cell.angle_gamma   90.00
#
_symmetry.space_group_name_H-M   'P 1'
#
loop_
_entity.id
_entity.type
_entity.pdbx_description
1 polymer ?
#
loop_
_entity_poly.entity_id
_entity_poly.type
_entity_poly.pdbx_seq_one_letter_code
_entity_poly.pdbx_strand_id
1 'polypeptide(L)'
;MANFYLAFCQDLKIIPVLNKIDLPGANVEKVTSQIRQAFEVDEETEIISISAKTGINVDKILPMIIEQVPSPSFKAEDKFRCLLFDSWYDQYVGVVCLIAVGDGKLSLGDKIASAATGIAYDVSELGFMHPDQTPCKALYAGQVGYVVLNMKTTKEAHIGDTYFHAKEKKENIKLFPEFEMVKSMVFSGLYPVDSSDYSKLSEALDRLTLNDSSVSVVKESSMALGQGFRVGFLGRLHMDVFQQRLNDEYGAAVINTQPTVTYKIRYHTGEEELIQNPADFPEGDDIGKIEAFFEPIVMATLILPAHCIGNMMSLCESHRGEIDSTNFLDETRVMIKYKLPLAEILIDFHNQVKSRSSGYASFDYEEIGYRESDLVKVNFLLNGKVIDALSAIVHRGDSVRNAKNGVLKLKKVMERDLIDIAIQGSINGKIVSRESIKALRKDVTAKCYGGDVTRRMKLLDKQKEGKKRMKSLSHALFVDIDTPHLISLVSQALVEETKNQITQTKLSRFHSKSKPLITIKDYLARILRYASVDKVILMVVLIYIDRIQLRNPNFSICILSIHRFIITGVMVATKALCDSYLTNTMYAKIGGLSVVELNILELEFLFLVDFHLSSTIEQVQEKYTQLRFDCTTCKENHGRKCSNYRPCRFCARNGHRDSCVDQQLPLSPENLLKLLSIKNFAENAERKNNLNNALEEYIKGIELIKEIAFKLFALKKNVLPSEKKSWYSYFTFPYLIPFLNKIAKIHLELGNFESCLNFTIQSQKNSELRYDFNRKILKFLDMENYDLEKLKAEIKSIECEARLKMNKLSENEKFPIMFSNKYNGLETLNDFVSLNKMHLSFLLN
;
A
#
# COMPACT_ATOMS: atom_id res chain seq x y z
N MET A 1 27.87 -27.99 14.02
CA MET A 1 27.13 -29.20 14.41
C MET A 1 26.19 -29.62 13.29
N ALA A 2 25.28 -28.77 12.81
CA ALA A 2 24.32 -29.11 11.73
C ALA A 2 24.96 -29.83 10.51
N ASN A 3 26.00 -29.24 9.90
CA ASN A 3 26.66 -29.85 8.72
C ASN A 3 27.28 -31.23 9.00
N PHE A 4 27.76 -31.48 10.22
CA PHE A 4 28.31 -32.79 10.59
C PHE A 4 27.20 -33.83 10.60
N TYR A 5 26.07 -33.53 11.23
CA TYR A 5 24.93 -34.46 11.27
C TYR A 5 24.36 -34.70 9.88
N LEU A 6 24.29 -33.69 9.02
CA LEU A 6 23.89 -33.88 7.61
C LEU A 6 24.82 -34.85 6.89
N ALA A 7 26.14 -34.72 7.06
CA ALA A 7 27.10 -35.64 6.45
C ALA A 7 27.02 -37.05 7.04
N PHE A 8 26.87 -37.16 8.37
CA PHE A 8 26.75 -38.41 9.10
C PHE A 8 25.48 -39.19 8.72
N CYS A 9 24.33 -38.51 8.62
CA CYS A 9 23.07 -39.11 8.20
C CYS A 9 23.11 -39.61 6.74
N GLN A 10 24.01 -39.09 5.91
CA GLN A 10 24.25 -39.53 4.53
C GLN A 10 25.35 -40.59 4.43
N ASP A 11 25.82 -41.13 5.56
CA ASP A 11 26.87 -42.15 5.64
C ASP A 11 28.17 -41.74 4.90
N LEU A 12 28.49 -40.44 4.92
CA LEU A 12 29.70 -39.92 4.31
C LEU A 12 30.89 -40.11 5.23
N LYS A 13 32.06 -40.45 4.66
CA LYS A 13 33.31 -40.49 5.43
C LYS A 13 33.71 -39.07 5.83
N ILE A 14 33.74 -38.81 7.14
CA ILE A 14 34.08 -37.50 7.69
C ILE A 14 35.57 -37.47 8.04
N ILE A 15 36.28 -36.48 7.50
CA ILE A 15 37.72 -36.27 7.72
C ILE A 15 37.88 -35.02 8.60
N PRO A 16 38.26 -35.16 9.88
CA PRO A 16 38.42 -34.02 10.78
C PRO A 16 39.74 -33.28 10.52
N VAL A 17 39.64 -31.98 10.19
CA VAL A 17 40.79 -31.12 9.93
C VAL A 17 40.73 -29.85 10.80
N LEU A 18 41.77 -29.64 11.61
CA LEU A 18 41.93 -28.46 12.45
C LEU A 18 42.74 -27.38 11.72
N ASN A 19 42.10 -26.30 11.30
CA ASN A 19 42.77 -25.19 10.62
C ASN A 19 43.16 -24.05 11.60
N LYS A 20 44.06 -23.17 11.14
CA LYS A 20 44.52 -21.93 11.79
C LYS A 20 45.35 -22.15 13.06
N ILE A 21 46.21 -23.18 13.06
CA ILE A 21 47.15 -23.43 14.16
C ILE A 21 48.23 -22.34 14.31
N ASP A 22 48.37 -21.46 13.33
CA ASP A 22 49.30 -20.32 13.36
C ASP A 22 48.86 -19.20 14.31
N LEU A 23 47.59 -19.19 14.76
CA LEU A 23 47.08 -18.15 15.63
C LEU A 23 47.60 -18.33 17.07
N PRO A 24 48.01 -17.25 17.76
CA PRO A 24 48.54 -17.34 19.13
C PRO A 24 47.50 -17.82 20.16
N GLY A 25 46.21 -17.74 19.84
CA GLY A 25 45.12 -18.27 20.67
C GLY A 25 44.67 -19.69 20.28
N ALA A 26 45.34 -20.35 19.33
CA ALA A 26 44.98 -21.71 18.92
C ALA A 26 45.37 -22.71 20.02
N ASN A 27 44.41 -23.51 20.48
CA ASN A 27 44.64 -24.57 21.45
C ASN A 27 44.27 -25.91 20.81
N VAL A 28 45.25 -26.55 20.17
CA VAL A 28 45.05 -27.77 19.37
C VAL A 28 44.59 -28.94 20.24
N GLU A 29 45.23 -29.14 21.39
CA GLU A 29 44.93 -30.26 22.31
C GLU A 29 43.48 -30.19 22.81
N LYS A 30 43.05 -29.03 23.30
CA LYS A 30 41.68 -28.84 23.81
C LYS A 30 40.62 -28.99 22.71
N VAL A 31 40.87 -28.49 21.50
CA VAL A 31 39.89 -28.63 20.41
C VAL A 31 39.84 -30.06 19.90
N THR A 32 40.97 -30.77 19.92
CA THR A 32 41.02 -32.21 19.58
C THR A 32 40.18 -33.03 20.55
N SER A 33 40.29 -32.79 21.85
CA SER A 33 39.44 -33.47 22.85
C SER A 33 37.96 -33.13 22.67
N GLN A 34 37.63 -31.86 22.37
CA GLN A 34 36.26 -31.44 22.09
C GLN A 34 35.66 -32.15 20.87
N ILE A 35 36.42 -32.30 19.78
CA ILE A 35 35.95 -33.00 18.58
C ILE A 35 35.63 -34.45 18.91
N ARG A 36 36.52 -35.14 19.62
CA ARG A 36 36.31 -36.54 20.01
C ARG A 36 35.06 -36.71 20.88
N GLN A 37 34.89 -35.85 21.88
CA GLN A 37 33.75 -35.93 22.80
C GLN A 37 32.43 -35.53 22.14
N ALA A 38 32.42 -34.48 21.31
CA ALA A 38 31.18 -33.94 20.74
C ALA A 38 30.65 -34.75 19.56
N PHE A 39 31.54 -35.38 18.79
CA PHE A 39 31.19 -36.11 17.56
C PHE A 39 31.38 -37.62 17.68
N GLU A 40 31.70 -38.13 18.88
CA GLU A 40 31.92 -39.56 19.17
C GLU A 40 32.92 -40.21 18.20
N VAL A 41 33.96 -39.45 17.83
CA VAL A 41 35.00 -39.91 16.91
C VAL A 41 35.98 -40.80 17.68
N ASP A 42 36.20 -42.02 17.18
CA ASP A 42 37.13 -42.99 17.77
C ASP A 42 38.52 -42.38 18.00
N GLU A 43 39.17 -42.72 19.11
CA GLU A 43 40.51 -42.20 19.46
C GLU A 43 41.56 -42.50 18.38
N GLU A 44 41.38 -43.59 17.63
CA GLU A 44 42.23 -44.03 16.52
C GLU A 44 42.10 -43.15 15.26
N THR A 45 41.05 -42.33 15.17
CA THR A 45 40.83 -41.47 14.01
C THR A 45 41.84 -40.31 14.01
N GLU A 46 42.65 -40.23 12.96
CA GLU A 46 43.65 -39.18 12.81
C GLU A 46 43.00 -37.81 12.56
N ILE A 47 43.34 -36.82 13.39
CA ILE A 47 42.89 -35.42 13.26
C ILE A 47 44.08 -34.59 12.76
N ILE A 48 44.04 -34.15 11.50
CA ILE A 48 45.14 -33.37 10.92
C ILE A 48 45.03 -31.91 11.39
N SER A 49 46.12 -31.41 11.94
CA SER A 49 46.28 -30.00 12.30
C SER A 49 47.06 -29.23 11.22
N ILE A 50 46.42 -28.26 10.58
CA ILE A 50 46.95 -27.47 9.46
C ILE A 50 46.94 -25.96 9.74
N SER A 51 47.78 -25.23 8.99
CA SER A 51 47.59 -23.79 8.80
C SER A 51 47.52 -23.49 7.30
N ALA A 52 46.33 -23.07 6.85
CA ALA A 52 46.13 -22.62 5.48
C ALA A 52 46.90 -21.32 5.15
N LYS A 53 47.25 -20.51 6.16
CA LYS A 53 47.97 -19.24 5.96
C LYS A 53 49.46 -19.46 5.70
N THR A 54 50.08 -20.34 6.47
CA THR A 54 51.53 -20.63 6.37
C THR A 54 51.83 -21.86 5.52
N GLY A 55 50.81 -22.66 5.18
CA GLY A 55 50.94 -23.89 4.40
C GLY A 55 51.36 -25.11 5.23
N ILE A 56 51.42 -24.99 6.56
CA ILE A 56 51.84 -26.10 7.44
C ILE A 56 50.83 -27.26 7.34
N ASN A 57 51.34 -28.47 7.07
CA ASN A 57 50.61 -29.75 6.98
C ASN A 57 49.48 -29.81 5.92
N VAL A 58 49.41 -28.85 4.99
CA VAL A 58 48.37 -28.86 3.94
C VAL A 58 48.59 -30.00 2.94
N ASP A 59 49.85 -30.37 2.72
CA ASP A 59 50.31 -31.48 1.88
C ASP A 59 49.76 -32.85 2.32
N LYS A 60 49.43 -33.01 3.62
CA LYS A 60 48.88 -34.27 4.17
C LYS A 60 47.41 -34.49 3.87
N ILE A 61 46.67 -33.44 3.49
CA ILE A 61 45.21 -33.52 3.30
C ILE A 61 44.86 -34.38 2.09
N LEU A 62 45.52 -34.17 0.95
CA LEU A 62 45.22 -34.91 -0.29
C LEU A 62 45.49 -36.42 -0.16
N PRO A 63 46.64 -36.88 0.36
CA PRO A 63 46.86 -38.30 0.66
C PRO A 63 45.76 -38.90 1.55
N MET A 64 45.39 -38.20 2.62
CA MET A 64 44.35 -38.69 3.53
C MET A 64 42.98 -38.81 2.86
N ILE A 65 42.62 -37.87 1.99
CA ILE A 65 41.39 -37.97 1.19
C ILE A 65 41.45 -39.20 0.27
N ILE A 66 42.58 -39.45 -0.40
CA ILE A 66 42.77 -40.59 -1.31
C ILE A 66 42.66 -41.92 -0.56
N GLU A 67 43.20 -42.02 0.64
CA GLU A 67 43.23 -43.26 1.43
C GLU A 67 41.91 -43.55 2.15
N GLN A 68 41.22 -42.51 2.65
CA GLN A 68 40.03 -42.69 3.50
C GLN A 68 38.71 -42.56 2.77
N VAL A 69 38.59 -41.72 1.74
CA VAL A 69 37.33 -41.53 1.02
C VAL A 69 37.12 -42.69 0.06
N PRO A 70 35.99 -43.43 0.16
CA PRO A 70 35.74 -44.54 -0.75
C PRO A 70 35.58 -44.03 -2.19
N SER A 71 36.13 -44.78 -3.15
CA SER A 71 35.89 -44.52 -4.57
C SER A 71 34.40 -44.67 -4.91
N PRO A 72 33.85 -43.88 -5.84
CA PRO A 72 32.45 -44.00 -6.24
C PRO A 72 32.16 -45.40 -6.78
N SER A 73 31.09 -46.04 -6.27
CA SER A 73 30.65 -47.36 -6.74
C SER A 73 29.82 -47.21 -8.00
N PHE A 74 30.27 -47.81 -9.11
CA PHE A 74 29.50 -47.88 -10.35
C PHE A 74 29.64 -49.26 -11.00
N LYS A 75 28.61 -49.71 -11.71
CA LYS A 75 28.69 -50.90 -12.57
C LYS A 75 28.68 -50.46 -14.04
N ALA A 76 29.53 -51.09 -14.84
CA ALA A 76 29.65 -50.76 -16.26
C ALA A 76 28.36 -51.00 -17.08
N GLU A 77 27.46 -51.86 -16.59
CA GLU A 77 26.19 -52.22 -17.22
C GLU A 77 25.03 -51.29 -16.83
N ASP A 78 25.22 -50.42 -15.83
CA ASP A 78 24.14 -49.59 -15.32
C ASP A 78 23.83 -48.45 -16.29
N LYS A 79 22.52 -48.17 -16.40
CA LYS A 79 21.96 -47.15 -17.26
C LYS A 79 22.39 -45.75 -16.81
N PHE A 80 22.49 -44.84 -17.78
CA PHE A 80 22.91 -43.48 -17.47
C PHE A 80 21.95 -42.79 -16.51
N ARG A 81 22.50 -42.32 -15.40
CA ARG A 81 21.82 -41.37 -14.51
C ARG A 81 22.83 -40.38 -13.93
N CYS A 82 22.44 -39.12 -13.87
CA CYS A 82 23.20 -38.10 -13.16
C CYS A 82 22.30 -37.26 -12.25
N LEU A 83 22.89 -36.83 -11.14
CA LEU A 83 22.27 -35.94 -10.17
C LEU A 83 22.64 -34.50 -10.51
N LEU A 84 21.63 -33.64 -10.68
CA LEU A 84 21.81 -32.19 -10.70
C LEU A 84 21.90 -31.70 -9.26
N PHE A 85 23.04 -31.14 -8.84
CA PHE A 85 23.19 -30.67 -7.45
C PHE A 85 23.36 -29.16 -7.33
N ASP A 86 23.72 -28.46 -8.40
CA ASP A 86 23.83 -27.00 -8.41
C ASP A 86 23.67 -26.44 -9.84
N SER A 87 23.34 -25.16 -9.97
CA SER A 87 23.21 -24.48 -11.26
C SER A 87 23.36 -22.98 -11.11
N TRP A 88 23.90 -22.32 -12.13
CA TRP A 88 23.89 -20.85 -12.21
C TRP A 88 23.57 -20.39 -13.63
N TYR A 89 23.23 -19.11 -13.77
CA TYR A 89 22.92 -18.51 -15.05
C TYR A 89 24.15 -17.77 -15.62
N ASP A 90 24.54 -18.14 -16.83
CA ASP A 90 25.51 -17.42 -17.65
C ASP A 90 24.79 -16.61 -18.74
N GLN A 91 25.27 -15.39 -19.01
CA GLN A 91 24.63 -14.47 -19.96
C GLN A 91 24.73 -14.92 -21.43
N TYR A 92 25.76 -15.69 -21.78
CA TYR A 92 26.02 -16.13 -23.15
C TYR A 92 25.51 -17.55 -23.38
N VAL A 93 25.76 -18.42 -22.41
CA VAL A 93 25.54 -19.86 -22.52
C VAL A 93 24.18 -20.28 -21.98
N GLY A 94 23.55 -19.45 -21.14
CA GLY A 94 22.30 -19.76 -20.45
C GLY A 94 22.56 -20.49 -19.15
N VAL A 95 21.66 -21.41 -18.76
CA VAL A 95 21.83 -22.16 -17.50
C VAL A 95 22.95 -23.19 -17.65
N VAL A 96 23.94 -23.09 -16.76
CA VAL A 96 24.99 -24.09 -16.60
C VAL A 96 24.64 -24.95 -15.39
N CYS A 97 24.52 -26.25 -15.62
CA CYS A 97 24.13 -27.23 -14.61
C CYS A 97 25.36 -27.99 -14.12
N LEU A 98 25.56 -28.08 -12.81
CA LEU A 98 26.57 -28.95 -12.19
C LEU A 98 25.96 -30.31 -11.90
N ILE A 99 26.55 -31.33 -12.51
CA ILE A 99 26.06 -32.70 -12.45
C ILE A 99 27.10 -33.64 -11.85
N ALA A 100 26.63 -34.58 -11.04
CA ALA A 100 27.38 -35.74 -10.60
C ALA A 100 26.85 -36.96 -11.34
N VAL A 101 27.68 -37.58 -12.18
CA VAL A 101 27.29 -38.78 -12.92
C VAL A 101 27.36 -39.96 -11.96
N GLY A 102 26.20 -40.55 -11.65
CA GLY A 102 26.13 -41.74 -10.82
C GLY A 102 26.55 -42.97 -11.61
N ASP A 103 25.81 -43.26 -12.68
CA ASP A 103 26.02 -44.43 -13.52
C ASP A 103 25.99 -44.08 -15.00
N GLY A 104 26.55 -44.99 -15.82
CA GLY A 104 26.61 -44.87 -17.26
C GLY A 104 27.56 -43.78 -17.77
N LYS A 105 27.22 -43.22 -18.94
CA LYS A 105 28.03 -42.23 -19.65
C LYS A 105 27.14 -41.19 -20.32
N LEU A 106 27.56 -39.92 -20.21
CA LEU A 106 27.00 -38.79 -20.94
C LEU A 106 27.98 -38.35 -22.04
N SER A 107 27.55 -38.32 -23.29
CA SER A 107 28.36 -37.84 -24.42
C SER A 107 27.79 -36.55 -25.02
N LEU A 108 28.65 -35.79 -25.69
CA LEU A 108 28.23 -34.56 -26.37
C LEU A 108 27.18 -34.87 -27.45
N GLY A 109 26.08 -34.12 -27.47
CA GLY A 109 24.97 -34.31 -28.41
C GLY A 109 23.93 -35.36 -27.98
N ASP A 110 24.09 -36.00 -26.82
CA ASP A 110 23.06 -36.89 -26.28
C ASP A 110 21.80 -36.10 -25.89
N LYS A 111 20.64 -36.78 -25.97
CA LYS A 111 19.36 -36.24 -25.48
C LYS A 111 19.08 -36.79 -24.10
N ILE A 112 18.95 -35.92 -23.10
CA ILE A 112 18.63 -36.30 -21.72
C ILE A 112 17.26 -35.77 -21.30
N ALA A 113 16.57 -36.49 -20.42
CA ALA A 113 15.27 -36.11 -19.89
C ALA A 113 15.34 -35.92 -18.37
N SER A 114 14.64 -34.90 -17.87
CA SER A 114 14.43 -34.62 -16.46
C SER A 114 13.44 -35.62 -15.86
N ALA A 115 13.76 -36.21 -14.70
CA ALA A 115 12.82 -37.09 -14.00
C ALA A 115 11.68 -36.30 -13.33
N ALA A 116 11.96 -35.09 -12.82
CA ALA A 116 10.97 -34.23 -12.19
C ALA A 116 9.96 -33.66 -13.20
N THR A 117 10.44 -33.09 -14.32
CA THR A 117 9.59 -32.38 -15.29
C THR A 117 9.21 -33.20 -16.51
N GLY A 118 9.97 -34.25 -16.84
CA GLY A 118 9.79 -35.05 -18.07
C GLY A 118 10.25 -34.35 -19.35
N ILE A 119 10.80 -33.13 -19.26
CA ILE A 119 11.27 -32.37 -20.41
C ILE A 119 12.61 -32.93 -20.88
N ALA A 120 12.75 -33.10 -22.20
CA ALA A 120 13.98 -33.54 -22.85
C ALA A 120 14.81 -32.36 -23.36
N TYR A 121 16.12 -32.44 -23.14
CA TYR A 121 17.12 -31.44 -23.50
C TYR A 121 18.24 -32.07 -24.33
N ASP A 122 18.85 -31.27 -25.21
CA ASP A 122 19.99 -31.66 -26.01
C ASP A 122 21.27 -31.15 -25.33
N VAL A 123 22.25 -32.04 -25.13
CA VAL A 123 23.53 -31.68 -24.52
C VAL A 123 24.39 -30.91 -25.51
N SER A 124 24.47 -29.59 -25.32
CA SER A 124 25.21 -28.69 -26.19
C SER A 124 26.70 -28.64 -25.86
N GLU A 125 27.02 -28.62 -24.57
CA GLU A 125 28.39 -28.61 -24.04
C GLU A 125 28.42 -29.38 -22.72
N LEU A 126 29.53 -30.05 -22.43
CA LEU A 126 29.80 -30.69 -21.15
C LEU A 126 31.31 -30.69 -20.87
N GLY A 127 31.69 -30.68 -19.60
CA GLY A 127 33.10 -30.55 -19.22
C GLY A 127 33.36 -30.69 -17.72
N PHE A 128 34.62 -30.44 -17.33
CA PHE A 128 35.05 -30.39 -15.93
C PHE A 128 35.34 -28.95 -15.50
N MET A 129 35.22 -28.67 -14.20
CA MET A 129 35.71 -27.43 -13.59
C MET A 129 37.11 -27.65 -13.03
N HIS A 130 38.15 -27.00 -13.56
CA HIS A 130 39.52 -27.17 -13.04
C HIS A 130 40.49 -25.98 -13.24
N PRO A 131 40.43 -24.89 -12.44
CA PRO A 131 39.24 -24.36 -11.77
C PRO A 131 38.26 -23.74 -12.78
N ASP A 132 38.74 -23.42 -13.99
CA ASP A 132 37.94 -22.89 -15.09
C ASP A 132 37.24 -24.02 -15.86
N GLN A 133 36.27 -23.66 -16.70
CA GLN A 133 35.54 -24.60 -17.55
C GLN A 133 36.47 -25.23 -18.60
N THR A 134 36.57 -26.55 -18.58
CA THR A 134 37.33 -27.34 -19.56
C THR A 134 36.41 -28.31 -20.28
N PRO A 135 36.10 -28.08 -21.58
CA PRO A 135 35.15 -28.90 -22.31
C PRO A 135 35.71 -30.31 -22.55
N CYS A 136 34.87 -31.33 -22.45
CA CYS A 136 35.25 -32.72 -22.69
C CYS A 136 34.24 -33.43 -23.59
N LYS A 137 34.64 -34.59 -24.15
CA LYS A 137 33.77 -35.34 -25.09
C LYS A 137 32.69 -36.15 -24.38
N ALA A 138 32.97 -36.58 -23.15
CA ALA A 138 32.06 -37.37 -22.35
C ALA A 138 32.40 -37.32 -20.86
N LEU A 139 31.36 -37.43 -20.03
CA LEU A 139 31.45 -37.66 -18.59
C LEU A 139 31.06 -39.11 -18.28
N TYR A 140 31.82 -39.73 -17.39
CA TYR A 140 31.68 -41.13 -16.98
C TYR A 140 31.16 -41.24 -15.55
N ALA A 141 30.63 -42.41 -15.19
CA ALA A 141 30.21 -42.75 -13.83
C ALA A 141 31.28 -42.37 -12.78
N GLY A 142 30.83 -41.75 -11.69
CA GLY A 142 31.68 -41.23 -10.62
C GLY A 142 32.28 -39.84 -10.87
N GLN A 143 32.14 -39.28 -12.08
CA GLN A 143 32.69 -37.96 -12.39
C GLN A 143 31.70 -36.83 -12.09
N VAL A 144 32.25 -35.70 -11.65
CA VAL A 144 31.52 -34.44 -11.44
C VAL A 144 31.93 -33.44 -12.51
N GLY A 145 30.97 -32.78 -13.13
CA GLY A 145 31.22 -31.86 -14.23
C GLY A 145 30.09 -30.87 -14.42
N TYR A 146 30.23 -30.01 -15.44
CA TYR A 146 29.17 -29.12 -15.87
C TYR A 146 28.55 -29.61 -17.18
N VAL A 147 27.28 -29.26 -17.40
CA VAL A 147 26.55 -29.50 -18.64
C VAL A 147 25.72 -28.28 -18.99
N VAL A 148 25.64 -27.99 -20.28
CA VAL A 148 24.84 -26.90 -20.84
C VAL A 148 23.70 -27.48 -21.66
N LEU A 149 22.48 -27.14 -21.26
CA LEU A 149 21.24 -27.74 -21.79
C LEU A 149 20.36 -26.74 -22.56
N ASN A 150 20.89 -25.57 -22.94
CA ASN A 150 20.15 -24.48 -23.60
C ASN A 150 18.84 -24.10 -22.88
N MET A 151 18.79 -24.30 -21.57
CA MET A 151 17.65 -23.88 -20.73
C MET A 151 17.62 -22.35 -20.66
N LYS A 152 16.41 -21.79 -20.70
CA LYS A 152 16.22 -20.34 -20.66
C LYS A 152 16.18 -19.80 -19.24
N THR A 153 15.65 -20.60 -18.31
CA THR A 153 15.46 -20.20 -16.92
C THR A 153 16.01 -21.25 -15.98
N THR A 154 16.65 -20.83 -14.88
CA THR A 154 17.13 -21.75 -13.84
C THR A 154 16.01 -22.46 -13.09
N LYS A 155 14.77 -21.94 -13.17
CA LYS A 155 13.58 -22.63 -12.68
C LYS A 155 13.31 -23.96 -13.40
N GLU A 156 13.84 -24.15 -14.61
CA GLU A 156 13.80 -25.45 -15.30
C GLU A 156 14.78 -26.46 -14.68
N ALA A 157 15.90 -25.96 -14.14
CA ALA A 157 16.94 -26.75 -13.47
C ALA A 157 16.56 -27.00 -12.00
N HIS A 158 15.85 -28.09 -11.75
CA HIS A 158 15.43 -28.47 -10.40
C HIS A 158 16.62 -29.12 -9.66
N ILE A 159 17.13 -28.45 -8.64
CA ILE A 159 18.21 -28.97 -7.80
C ILE A 159 17.74 -30.27 -7.12
N GLY A 160 18.55 -31.32 -7.25
CA GLY A 160 18.25 -32.67 -6.81
C GLY A 160 17.54 -33.57 -7.83
N ASP A 161 17.27 -33.06 -9.04
CA ASP A 161 16.67 -33.86 -10.10
C ASP A 161 17.65 -34.91 -10.65
N THR A 162 17.09 -36.00 -11.17
CA THR A 162 17.82 -37.06 -11.85
C THR A 162 17.62 -36.92 -13.37
N TYR A 163 18.70 -36.72 -14.11
CA TYR A 163 18.68 -36.80 -15.57
C TYR A 163 19.05 -38.20 -16.05
N PHE A 164 18.41 -38.64 -17.12
CA PHE A 164 18.66 -39.92 -17.79
C PHE A 164 18.54 -39.78 -19.31
N HIS A 165 18.99 -40.77 -20.08
CA HIS A 165 18.89 -40.72 -21.55
C HIS A 165 17.43 -40.76 -22.00
N ALA A 166 17.01 -39.83 -22.86
CA ALA A 166 15.62 -39.71 -23.32
C ALA A 166 15.10 -40.93 -24.11
N LYS A 167 16.01 -41.80 -24.58
CA LYS A 167 15.66 -43.09 -25.20
C LYS A 167 15.12 -44.12 -24.21
N GLU A 168 15.40 -43.94 -22.92
CA GLU A 168 15.00 -44.85 -21.87
C GLU A 168 13.72 -44.40 -21.18
N LYS A 169 12.96 -45.36 -20.65
CA LYS A 169 11.76 -45.07 -19.86
C LYS A 169 12.14 -44.84 -18.40
N LYS A 170 11.55 -43.80 -17.79
CA LYS A 170 11.71 -43.44 -16.36
C LYS A 170 11.56 -44.62 -15.41
N GLU A 171 10.61 -45.51 -15.69
CA GLU A 171 10.29 -46.72 -14.89
C GLU A 171 11.47 -47.70 -14.75
N ASN A 172 12.40 -47.66 -15.71
CA ASN A 172 13.55 -48.57 -15.74
C ASN A 172 14.81 -48.01 -15.07
N ILE A 173 14.70 -46.83 -14.42
CA ILE A 173 15.83 -46.12 -13.83
C ILE A 173 15.57 -45.90 -12.34
N LYS A 174 16.55 -46.25 -11.52
CA LYS A 174 16.52 -45.97 -10.08
C LYS A 174 16.87 -44.50 -9.85
N LEU A 175 15.85 -43.70 -9.59
CA LEU A 175 15.99 -42.28 -9.29
C LEU A 175 16.83 -42.06 -8.02
N PHE A 176 17.52 -40.92 -7.95
CA PHE A 176 18.09 -40.46 -6.70
C PHE A 176 16.97 -40.07 -5.73
N PRO A 177 17.23 -40.09 -4.40
CA PRO A 177 16.27 -39.61 -3.41
C PRO A 177 15.80 -38.20 -3.80
N GLU A 178 14.49 -37.96 -3.75
CA GLU A 178 13.95 -36.64 -4.06
C GLU A 178 14.50 -35.62 -3.06
N PHE A 179 15.01 -34.52 -3.60
CA PHE A 179 15.51 -33.40 -2.83
C PHE A 179 14.33 -32.52 -2.41
N GLU A 180 14.20 -32.26 -1.11
CA GLU A 180 13.14 -31.39 -0.62
C GLU A 180 13.52 -29.93 -0.93
N MET A 181 12.70 -29.27 -1.75
CA MET A 181 12.91 -27.84 -2.04
C MET A 181 12.81 -27.03 -0.75
N VAL A 182 13.86 -26.28 -0.46
CA VAL A 182 13.93 -25.44 0.74
C VAL A 182 12.88 -24.34 0.63
N LYS A 183 11.88 -24.37 1.51
CA LYS A 183 10.79 -23.39 1.53
C LYS A 183 11.29 -22.05 2.05
N SER A 184 10.81 -20.96 1.45
CA SER A 184 11.05 -19.62 1.97
C SER A 184 10.37 -19.46 3.34
N MET A 185 11.16 -19.12 4.36
CA MET A 185 10.69 -18.99 5.75
C MET A 185 10.38 -17.53 6.12
N VAL A 186 11.01 -16.58 5.43
CA VAL A 186 10.96 -15.16 5.73
C VAL A 186 10.46 -14.39 4.53
N PHE A 187 9.44 -13.58 4.68
CA PHE A 187 8.89 -12.78 3.60
C PHE A 187 9.07 -11.30 3.89
N SER A 188 9.37 -10.52 2.87
CA SER A 188 9.34 -9.07 2.98
C SER A 188 8.89 -8.40 1.68
N GLY A 189 8.22 -7.26 1.82
CA GLY A 189 7.89 -6.38 0.71
C GLY A 189 9.08 -5.51 0.31
N LEU A 190 9.46 -5.58 -0.96
CA LEU A 190 10.44 -4.73 -1.61
C LEU A 190 9.72 -3.73 -2.52
N TYR A 191 9.92 -2.45 -2.24
CA TYR A 191 9.33 -1.34 -2.99
C TYR A 191 10.44 -0.45 -3.53
N PRO A 192 10.35 0.08 -4.76
CA PRO A 192 11.34 1.04 -5.23
C PRO A 192 11.22 2.35 -4.45
N VAL A 193 12.34 3.05 -4.23
CA VAL A 193 12.31 4.39 -3.60
C VAL A 193 11.51 5.38 -4.48
N ASP A 194 11.70 5.28 -5.80
CA ASP A 194 10.97 6.06 -6.80
C ASP A 194 10.02 5.14 -7.58
N SER A 195 8.76 5.53 -7.71
CA SER A 195 7.73 4.73 -8.41
C SER A 195 8.06 4.45 -9.89
N SER A 196 8.85 5.31 -10.54
CA SER A 196 9.33 5.11 -11.92
C SER A 196 10.24 3.89 -12.07
N ASP A 197 10.93 3.50 -11.01
CA ASP A 197 11.96 2.46 -11.03
C ASP A 197 11.38 1.05 -10.84
N TYR A 198 10.05 0.92 -10.76
CA TYR A 198 9.37 -0.37 -10.68
C TYR A 198 9.79 -1.33 -11.80
N SER A 199 9.90 -0.81 -13.03
CA SER A 199 10.33 -1.61 -14.20
C SER A 199 11.77 -2.12 -14.05
N LYS A 200 12.67 -1.25 -13.61
CA LYS A 200 14.07 -1.57 -13.33
C LYS A 200 14.19 -2.59 -12.20
N LEU A 201 13.40 -2.44 -11.13
CA LEU A 201 13.37 -3.38 -10.02
C LEU A 201 12.84 -4.75 -10.45
N SER A 202 11.79 -4.80 -11.26
CA SER A 202 11.26 -6.06 -11.81
C SER A 202 12.34 -6.81 -12.59
N GLU A 203 13.04 -6.11 -13.48
CA GLU A 203 14.10 -6.72 -14.29
C GLU A 203 15.30 -7.16 -13.44
N ALA A 204 15.69 -6.38 -12.44
CA ALA A 204 16.75 -6.73 -11.50
C ALA A 204 16.39 -7.98 -10.68
N LEU A 205 15.15 -8.06 -10.18
CA LEU A 205 14.65 -9.23 -9.46
C LEU A 205 14.62 -10.47 -10.36
N ASP A 206 14.08 -10.34 -11.57
CA ASP A 206 14.03 -11.47 -12.52
C ASP A 206 15.43 -12.00 -12.82
N ARG A 207 16.42 -11.12 -13.04
CA ARG A 207 17.81 -11.51 -13.29
C ARG A 207 18.50 -12.12 -12.06
N LEU A 208 18.28 -11.56 -10.88
CA LEU A 208 18.92 -12.05 -9.66
C LEU A 208 18.32 -13.39 -9.21
N THR A 209 17.00 -13.56 -9.33
CA THR A 209 16.30 -14.83 -9.08
C THR A 209 16.68 -15.92 -10.09
N LEU A 210 17.26 -15.59 -11.25
CA LEU A 210 17.88 -16.63 -12.09
C LEU A 210 19.03 -17.30 -11.35
N ASN A 211 19.87 -16.57 -10.63
CA ASN A 211 20.99 -17.18 -9.91
C ASN A 211 20.59 -17.78 -8.55
N ASP A 212 19.45 -17.37 -8.01
CA ASP A 212 18.98 -17.81 -6.69
C ASP A 212 17.58 -18.42 -6.78
N SER A 213 17.53 -19.75 -6.93
CA SER A 213 16.28 -20.52 -7.04
C SER A 213 15.50 -20.61 -5.72
N SER A 214 16.12 -20.26 -4.60
CA SER A 214 15.48 -20.31 -3.27
C SER A 214 14.58 -19.10 -2.97
N VAL A 215 14.69 -18.05 -3.80
CA VAL A 215 13.93 -16.81 -3.68
C VAL A 215 12.60 -16.91 -4.41
N SER A 216 11.50 -16.69 -3.69
CA SER A 216 10.16 -16.57 -4.28
C SER A 216 9.80 -15.10 -4.46
N VAL A 217 9.23 -14.73 -5.62
CA VAL A 217 8.85 -13.34 -5.93
C VAL A 217 7.40 -13.30 -6.40
N VAL A 218 6.59 -12.48 -5.74
CA VAL A 218 5.18 -12.23 -6.07
C VAL A 218 4.96 -10.72 -6.20
N LYS A 219 4.19 -10.27 -7.19
CA LYS A 219 3.89 -8.84 -7.36
C LYS A 219 2.89 -8.39 -6.29
N GLU A 220 3.17 -7.25 -5.66
CA GLU A 220 2.32 -6.68 -4.59
C GLU A 220 2.09 -5.18 -4.86
N SER A 221 0.96 -4.65 -4.38
CA SER A 221 0.70 -3.22 -4.41
C SER A 221 0.29 -2.73 -3.02
N SER A 222 0.98 -1.70 -2.54
CA SER A 222 0.68 -1.01 -1.29
C SER A 222 0.00 0.33 -1.54
N MET A 223 -0.96 0.70 -0.69
CA MET A 223 -1.60 2.01 -0.75
C MET A 223 -0.61 3.17 -0.51
N ALA A 224 0.46 2.95 0.26
CA ALA A 224 1.39 4.01 0.63
C ALA A 224 2.67 4.02 -0.20
N LEU A 225 3.19 2.84 -0.56
CA LEU A 225 4.46 2.69 -1.27
C LEU A 225 4.28 2.41 -2.78
N GLY A 226 3.04 2.26 -3.25
CA GLY A 226 2.75 1.95 -4.65
C GLY A 226 3.05 0.51 -5.00
N GLN A 227 3.49 0.27 -6.24
CA GLN A 227 3.76 -1.07 -6.76
C GLN A 227 5.11 -1.59 -6.27
N GLY A 228 5.16 -2.85 -5.86
CA GLY A 228 6.35 -3.53 -5.37
C GLY A 228 6.26 -5.04 -5.53
N PHE A 229 7.07 -5.74 -4.75
CA PHE A 229 7.21 -7.19 -4.79
C PHE A 229 7.25 -7.77 -3.38
N ARG A 230 6.49 -8.82 -3.15
CA ARG A 230 6.64 -9.70 -1.99
C ARG A 230 7.71 -10.74 -2.30
N VAL A 231 8.79 -10.74 -1.55
CA VAL A 231 9.92 -11.63 -1.75
C VAL A 231 10.09 -12.55 -0.55
N GLY A 232 10.19 -13.85 -0.80
CA GLY A 232 10.45 -14.89 0.19
C GLY A 232 11.91 -15.32 0.18
N PHE A 233 12.49 -15.46 1.36
CA PHE A 233 13.88 -15.78 1.63
C PHE A 233 13.99 -16.97 2.60
N LEU A 234 15.14 -17.64 2.58
CA LEU A 234 15.47 -18.72 3.52
C LEU A 234 15.66 -18.22 4.96
N GLY A 235 16.10 -16.98 5.11
CA GLY A 235 16.40 -16.38 6.41
C GLY A 235 16.77 -14.91 6.27
N ARG A 236 17.01 -14.26 7.40
CA ARG A 236 17.35 -12.82 7.45
C ARG A 236 18.65 -12.50 6.71
N LEU A 237 19.71 -13.28 6.91
CA LEU A 237 21.00 -13.02 6.25
C LEU A 237 20.86 -13.10 4.73
N HIS A 238 20.11 -14.07 4.24
CA HIS A 238 19.83 -14.21 2.81
C HIS A 238 19.10 -12.96 2.28
N MET A 239 18.08 -12.47 2.99
CA MET A 239 17.41 -11.20 2.65
C MET A 239 18.39 -10.01 2.59
N ASP A 240 19.26 -9.85 3.61
CA ASP A 240 20.20 -8.73 3.69
C ASP A 240 21.23 -8.76 2.54
N VAL A 241 21.78 -9.94 2.22
CA VAL A 241 22.71 -10.12 1.09
C VAL A 241 22.00 -9.88 -0.24
N PHE A 242 20.78 -10.41 -0.41
CA PHE A 242 20.01 -10.24 -1.64
C PHE A 242 19.69 -8.75 -1.88
N GLN A 243 19.29 -8.03 -0.83
CA GLN A 243 19.06 -6.58 -0.91
C GLN A 243 20.34 -5.82 -1.28
N GLN A 244 21.47 -6.16 -0.66
CA GLN A 244 22.75 -5.53 -0.98
C GLN A 244 23.14 -5.76 -2.45
N ARG A 245 22.97 -6.99 -2.96
CA ARG A 245 23.23 -7.31 -4.38
C ARG A 245 22.33 -6.53 -5.33
N LEU A 246 21.04 -6.35 -5.02
CA LEU A 246 20.15 -5.51 -5.83
C LEU A 246 20.67 -4.07 -5.95
N ASN A 247 21.20 -3.52 -4.86
CA ASN A 247 21.74 -2.17 -4.85
C ASN A 247 23.11 -2.09 -5.54
N ASP A 248 24.02 -3.02 -5.25
CA ASP A 248 25.41 -2.97 -5.73
C ASP A 248 25.53 -3.40 -7.20
N GLU A 249 24.80 -4.44 -7.65
CA GLU A 249 24.88 -4.98 -9.01
C GLU A 249 23.97 -4.23 -10.00
N TYR A 250 22.76 -3.85 -9.58
CA TYR A 250 21.74 -3.27 -10.46
C TYR A 250 21.45 -1.80 -10.17
N GLY A 251 22.01 -1.23 -9.10
CA GLY A 251 21.73 0.15 -8.68
C GLY A 251 20.24 0.38 -8.40
N ALA A 252 19.53 -0.66 -7.93
CA ALA A 252 18.12 -0.58 -7.59
C ALA A 252 17.98 -0.27 -6.11
N ALA A 253 17.73 1.00 -5.78
CA ALA A 253 17.47 1.42 -4.41
C ALA A 253 16.06 0.97 -3.99
N VAL A 254 15.98 0.12 -2.97
CA VAL A 254 14.72 -0.47 -2.50
C VAL A 254 14.44 -0.13 -1.04
N ILE A 255 13.17 0.13 -0.75
CA ILE A 255 12.57 0.22 0.58
C ILE A 255 12.10 -1.18 0.96
N ASN A 256 12.60 -1.69 2.08
CA ASN A 256 12.23 -2.99 2.61
C ASN A 256 11.23 -2.83 3.77
N THR A 257 10.13 -3.58 3.74
CA THR A 257 9.20 -3.65 4.87
C THR A 257 9.77 -4.47 6.02
N GLN A 258 9.04 -4.52 7.13
CA GLN A 258 9.39 -5.43 8.22
C GLN A 258 9.24 -6.89 7.74
N PRO A 259 10.25 -7.76 7.94
CA PRO A 259 10.14 -9.16 7.55
C PRO A 259 9.07 -9.87 8.39
N THR A 260 8.33 -10.77 7.77
CA THR A 260 7.27 -11.57 8.40
C THR A 260 7.48 -13.05 8.14
N VAL A 261 6.81 -13.88 8.95
CA VAL A 261 6.75 -15.33 8.77
C VAL A 261 5.41 -15.74 8.15
N THR A 262 5.32 -16.99 7.72
CA THR A 262 4.05 -17.60 7.33
C THR A 262 3.28 -18.01 8.58
N TYR A 263 2.07 -17.49 8.75
CA TYR A 263 1.13 -17.90 9.79
C TYR A 263 0.11 -18.87 9.21
N LYS A 264 -0.44 -19.74 10.05
CA LYS A 264 -1.51 -20.65 9.66
C LYS A 264 -2.76 -20.35 10.47
N ILE A 265 -3.90 -20.23 9.80
CA ILE A 265 -5.20 -20.05 10.41
C ILE A 265 -5.96 -21.36 10.33
N ARG A 266 -6.68 -21.71 11.40
CA ARG A 266 -7.74 -22.72 11.37
C ARG A 266 -9.09 -22.06 11.57
N TYR A 267 -10.00 -22.27 10.63
CA TYR A 267 -11.39 -21.82 10.72
C TYR A 267 -12.22 -22.82 11.52
N HIS A 268 -13.35 -22.37 12.10
CA HIS A 268 -14.33 -23.25 12.75
C HIS A 268 -14.92 -24.32 11.81
N THR A 269 -14.78 -24.13 10.49
CA THR A 269 -15.16 -25.13 9.47
C THR A 269 -14.15 -26.29 9.37
N GLY A 270 -12.98 -26.17 10.00
CA GLY A 270 -11.86 -27.10 9.87
C GLY A 270 -10.92 -26.80 8.69
N GLU A 271 -11.24 -25.80 7.86
CA GLU A 271 -10.35 -25.35 6.78
C GLU A 271 -9.12 -24.64 7.34
N GLU A 272 -7.97 -24.83 6.69
CA GLU A 272 -6.70 -24.21 7.08
C GLU A 272 -6.17 -23.32 5.95
N GLU A 273 -5.74 -22.11 6.31
CA GLU A 273 -5.21 -21.11 5.36
C GLU A 273 -3.85 -20.59 5.81
N LEU A 274 -2.97 -20.32 4.85
CA LEU A 274 -1.63 -19.75 5.10
C LEU A 274 -1.62 -18.27 4.80
N ILE A 275 -1.23 -17.47 5.80
CA ILE A 275 -1.07 -16.03 5.67
C ILE A 275 0.40 -15.68 5.61
N GLN A 276 0.80 -15.06 4.50
CA GLN A 276 2.14 -14.51 4.34
C GLN A 276 2.18 -12.99 4.56
N ASN A 277 1.08 -12.29 4.29
CA ASN A 277 1.01 -10.83 4.36
C ASN A 277 0.18 -10.38 5.58
N PRO A 278 0.68 -9.44 6.39
CA PRO A 278 -0.14 -8.80 7.42
C PRO A 278 -1.43 -8.17 6.89
N ALA A 279 -1.48 -7.72 5.63
CA ALA A 279 -2.69 -7.16 5.04
C ALA A 279 -3.83 -8.19 4.99
N ASP A 280 -3.52 -9.45 4.70
CA ASP A 280 -4.47 -10.56 4.56
C ASP A 280 -4.92 -11.12 5.93
N PHE A 281 -4.40 -10.59 7.03
CA PHE A 281 -4.85 -10.97 8.35
C PHE A 281 -6.33 -10.59 8.55
N PRO A 282 -7.18 -11.53 8.97
CA PRO A 282 -8.61 -11.28 9.12
C PRO A 282 -8.91 -10.23 10.19
N GLU A 283 -9.79 -9.29 9.86
CA GLU A 283 -10.19 -8.19 10.73
C GLU A 283 -11.72 -8.12 10.88
N GLY A 284 -12.21 -7.53 11.97
CA GLY A 284 -13.63 -7.31 12.20
C GLY A 284 -14.43 -8.59 12.43
N ASP A 285 -15.55 -8.73 11.70
CA ASP A 285 -16.49 -9.85 11.86
C ASP A 285 -15.88 -11.21 11.46
N ASP A 286 -14.85 -11.21 10.60
CA ASP A 286 -14.19 -12.43 10.15
C ASP A 286 -13.34 -13.11 11.24
N ILE A 287 -12.93 -12.36 12.27
CA ILE A 287 -12.21 -12.92 13.42
C ILE A 287 -13.08 -13.96 14.16
N GLY A 288 -14.40 -13.76 14.20
CA GLY A 288 -15.33 -14.69 14.85
C GLY A 288 -15.50 -16.03 14.15
N LYS A 289 -14.96 -16.19 12.93
CA LYS A 289 -14.98 -17.46 12.18
C LYS A 289 -13.74 -18.33 12.47
N ILE A 290 -12.76 -17.78 13.17
CA ILE A 290 -11.45 -18.39 13.39
C ILE A 290 -11.47 -19.14 14.71
N GLU A 291 -11.03 -20.39 14.65
CA GLU A 291 -10.85 -21.22 15.84
C GLU A 291 -9.53 -20.86 16.53
N ALA A 292 -8.43 -20.87 15.77
CA ALA A 292 -7.10 -20.68 16.31
C ALA A 292 -6.12 -20.14 15.26
N PHE A 293 -5.12 -19.39 15.74
CA PHE A 293 -3.96 -18.97 14.96
C PHE A 293 -2.75 -19.82 15.33
N PHE A 294 -1.92 -20.12 14.34
CA PHE A 294 -0.71 -20.89 14.51
C PHE A 294 0.50 -20.09 13.99
N GLU A 295 1.55 -20.04 14.79
CA GLU A 295 2.84 -19.47 14.42
C GLU A 295 3.91 -20.58 14.23
N PRO A 296 4.89 -20.37 13.35
CA PRO A 296 5.98 -21.32 13.17
C PRO A 296 6.96 -21.25 14.34
N ILE A 297 7.33 -22.42 14.87
CA ILE A 297 8.29 -22.60 15.96
C ILE A 297 9.56 -23.25 15.42
N VAL A 298 10.70 -22.79 15.93
CA VAL A 298 12.00 -23.37 15.66
C VAL A 298 12.65 -23.90 16.93
N MET A 299 13.43 -24.95 16.78
CA MET A 299 14.40 -25.42 17.76
C MET A 299 15.69 -24.64 17.59
N ALA A 300 15.88 -23.64 18.45
CA ALA A 300 17.09 -22.87 18.56
C ALA A 300 18.17 -23.63 19.35
N THR A 301 19.32 -23.88 18.74
CA THR A 301 20.51 -24.42 19.39
C THR A 301 21.53 -23.30 19.62
N LEU A 302 21.79 -23.00 20.89
CA LEU A 302 22.74 -21.97 21.32
C LEU A 302 23.96 -22.65 21.96
N ILE A 303 25.16 -22.37 21.47
CA ILE A 303 26.41 -22.80 22.11
C ILE A 303 27.13 -21.57 22.62
N LEU A 304 27.35 -21.51 23.94
CA LEU A 304 27.91 -20.33 24.60
C LEU A 304 28.81 -20.71 25.80
N PRO A 305 29.66 -19.79 26.27
CA PRO A 305 30.40 -19.99 27.51
C PRO A 305 29.49 -20.10 28.74
N ALA A 306 29.84 -20.95 29.71
CA ALA A 306 29.00 -21.22 30.88
C ALA A 306 28.64 -19.97 31.72
N HIS A 307 29.52 -18.96 31.74
CA HIS A 307 29.26 -17.70 32.45
C HIS A 307 28.16 -16.83 31.82
N CYS A 308 27.85 -17.03 30.54
CA CYS A 308 26.83 -16.25 29.82
C CYS A 308 25.41 -16.84 29.89
N ILE A 309 25.22 -17.99 30.54
CA ILE A 309 23.95 -18.74 30.53
C ILE A 309 22.78 -17.87 31.01
N GLY A 310 22.91 -17.20 32.17
CA GLY A 310 21.81 -16.41 32.74
C GLY A 310 21.34 -15.28 31.81
N ASN A 311 22.28 -14.57 31.16
CA ASN A 311 21.96 -13.51 30.20
C ASN A 311 21.23 -14.05 28.97
N MET A 312 21.57 -15.28 28.55
CA MET A 312 20.96 -15.93 27.39
C MET A 312 19.58 -16.50 27.71
N MET A 313 19.42 -17.14 28.87
CA MET A 313 18.12 -17.63 29.33
C MET A 313 17.11 -16.48 29.44
N SER A 314 17.51 -15.36 30.04
CA SER A 314 16.68 -14.15 30.10
C SER A 314 16.34 -13.59 28.71
N LEU A 315 17.26 -13.67 27.75
CA LEU A 315 16.99 -13.27 26.36
C LEU A 315 15.93 -14.17 25.72
N CYS A 316 16.13 -15.49 25.77
CA CYS A 316 15.18 -16.46 25.21
C CYS A 316 13.80 -16.35 25.86
N GLU A 317 13.74 -16.18 27.18
CA GLU A 317 12.48 -15.98 27.92
C GLU A 317 11.76 -14.69 27.49
N SER A 318 12.50 -13.59 27.30
CA SER A 318 11.92 -12.32 26.82
C SER A 318 11.33 -12.40 25.40
N HIS A 319 11.70 -13.44 24.65
CA HIS A 319 11.21 -13.77 23.31
C HIS A 319 10.30 -15.02 23.30
N ARG A 320 9.66 -15.33 24.44
CA ARG A 320 8.68 -16.43 24.59
C ARG A 320 9.28 -17.82 24.32
N GLY A 321 10.56 -17.98 24.61
CA GLY A 321 11.28 -19.24 24.46
C GLY A 321 11.01 -20.22 25.60
N GLU A 322 10.74 -21.47 25.24
CA GLU A 322 10.63 -22.58 26.17
C GLU A 322 11.89 -23.41 26.13
N ILE A 323 12.48 -23.67 27.30
CA ILE A 323 13.70 -24.49 27.38
C ILE A 323 13.36 -25.95 27.09
N ASP A 324 14.15 -26.57 26.21
CA ASP A 324 14.00 -27.99 25.88
C ASP A 324 15.08 -28.82 26.58
N SER A 325 16.35 -28.46 26.41
CA SER A 325 17.47 -29.13 27.08
C SER A 325 18.67 -28.22 27.29
N THR A 326 19.47 -28.53 28.29
CA THR A 326 20.75 -27.86 28.59
C THR A 326 21.81 -28.91 28.82
N ASN A 327 22.79 -28.96 27.93
CA ASN A 327 23.88 -29.93 27.96
C ASN A 327 25.21 -29.19 28.10
N PHE A 328 25.98 -29.53 29.14
CA PHE A 328 27.35 -29.03 29.29
C PHE A 328 28.24 -29.84 28.35
N LEU A 329 28.90 -29.15 27.41
CA LEU A 329 29.88 -29.79 26.53
C LEU A 329 31.18 -30.00 27.30
N ASP A 330 31.64 -28.94 27.97
CA ASP A 330 32.83 -28.92 28.85
C ASP A 330 32.54 -28.05 30.09
N GLU A 331 33.50 -27.96 31.01
CA GLU A 331 33.47 -27.02 32.15
C GLU A 331 33.25 -25.55 31.74
N THR A 332 33.63 -25.19 30.50
CA THR A 332 33.63 -23.80 30.02
C THR A 332 32.49 -23.47 29.07
N ARG A 333 31.79 -24.45 28.50
CA ARG A 333 30.84 -24.25 27.40
C ARG A 333 29.57 -25.08 27.57
N VAL A 334 28.45 -24.48 27.21
CA VAL A 334 27.11 -25.07 27.33
C VAL A 334 26.39 -24.95 26.00
N MET A 335 25.70 -26.03 25.66
CA MET A 335 24.71 -26.09 24.60
C MET A 335 23.32 -26.03 25.23
N ILE A 336 22.52 -25.05 24.82
CA ILE A 336 21.14 -24.90 25.26
C ILE A 336 20.23 -24.99 24.04
N LYS A 337 19.19 -25.81 24.13
CA LYS A 337 18.14 -25.94 23.13
C LYS A 337 16.86 -25.27 23.63
N TYR A 338 16.30 -24.38 22.82
CA TYR A 338 15.08 -23.64 23.11
C TYR A 338 14.07 -23.81 21.96
N LYS A 339 12.80 -23.93 22.29
CA LYS A 339 11.70 -23.78 21.34
C LYS A 339 11.31 -22.30 21.31
N LEU A 340 11.55 -21.65 20.18
CA LEU A 340 11.31 -20.21 20.01
C LEU A 340 10.40 -19.95 18.79
N PRO A 341 9.47 -18.99 18.88
CA PRO A 341 8.72 -18.53 17.72
C PRO A 341 9.65 -17.87 16.69
N LEU A 342 9.54 -18.27 15.41
CA LEU A 342 10.41 -17.75 14.36
C LEU A 342 10.28 -16.22 14.22
N ALA A 343 9.06 -15.68 14.36
CA ALA A 343 8.79 -14.25 14.26
C ALA A 343 9.61 -13.39 15.23
N GLU A 344 9.91 -13.91 16.43
CA GLU A 344 10.68 -13.21 17.46
C GLU A 344 12.18 -13.17 17.13
N ILE A 345 12.68 -14.21 16.45
CA ILE A 345 14.09 -14.36 16.10
C ILE A 345 14.47 -13.46 14.92
N LEU A 346 13.53 -13.17 14.02
CA LEU A 346 13.81 -12.38 12.82
C LEU A 346 14.26 -10.95 13.12
N ILE A 347 13.85 -10.38 14.25
CA ILE A 347 14.10 -8.98 14.58
C ILE A 347 15.13 -8.90 15.70
N ASP A 348 16.36 -8.54 15.34
CA ASP A 348 17.46 -8.17 16.25
C ASP A 348 17.96 -9.25 17.23
N PHE A 349 17.39 -10.46 17.20
CA PHE A 349 17.79 -11.56 18.10
C PHE A 349 19.26 -11.96 17.93
N HIS A 350 19.72 -12.15 16.69
CA HIS A 350 21.12 -12.52 16.41
C HIS A 350 22.12 -11.47 16.94
N ASN A 351 21.80 -10.17 16.77
CA ASN A 351 22.63 -9.08 17.30
C ASN A 351 22.66 -9.10 18.83
N GLN A 352 21.53 -9.36 19.47
CA GLN A 352 21.45 -9.45 20.93
C GLN A 352 22.20 -10.66 21.48
N VAL A 353 22.12 -11.81 20.82
CA VAL A 353 22.90 -13.02 21.15
C VAL A 353 24.39 -12.68 21.11
N LYS A 354 24.86 -12.05 20.02
CA LYS A 354 26.26 -11.64 19.89
C LYS A 354 26.66 -10.59 20.93
N SER A 355 25.86 -9.55 21.14
CA SER A 355 26.17 -8.49 22.10
C SER A 355 26.25 -9.00 23.55
N ARG A 356 25.28 -9.83 23.99
CA ARG A 356 25.22 -10.35 25.36
C ARG A 356 26.26 -11.43 25.65
N SER A 357 26.82 -12.04 24.61
CA SER A 357 27.88 -13.05 24.71
C SER A 357 29.26 -12.52 24.35
N SER A 358 29.43 -11.21 24.12
CA SER A 358 30.68 -10.63 23.59
C SER A 358 31.16 -11.29 22.28
N GLY A 359 30.22 -11.82 21.50
CA GLY A 359 30.46 -12.52 20.23
C GLY A 359 30.74 -14.01 20.36
N TYR A 360 30.90 -14.54 21.58
CA TYR A 360 31.29 -15.94 21.82
C TYR A 360 30.16 -16.95 21.59
N ALA A 361 28.88 -16.54 21.62
CA ALA A 361 27.78 -17.46 21.38
C ALA A 361 27.59 -17.73 19.88
N SER A 362 27.37 -19.00 19.53
CA SER A 362 26.82 -19.39 18.22
C SER A 362 25.34 -19.72 18.35
N PHE A 363 24.59 -19.40 17.31
CA PHE A 363 23.16 -19.61 17.24
C PHE A 363 22.84 -20.30 15.92
N ASP A 364 22.06 -21.37 16.02
CA ASP A 364 21.56 -22.17 14.91
C ASP A 364 20.09 -22.53 15.19
N TYR A 365 19.29 -22.78 14.16
CA TYR A 365 17.89 -23.14 14.37
C TYR A 365 17.33 -24.07 13.29
N GLU A 366 16.42 -24.93 13.70
CA GLU A 366 15.73 -25.90 12.83
C GLU A 366 14.21 -25.77 13.02
N GLU A 367 13.42 -25.86 11.95
CA GLU A 367 11.95 -25.79 12.08
C GLU A 367 11.39 -27.06 12.70
N ILE A 368 10.49 -26.91 13.68
CA ILE A 368 9.82 -28.05 14.34
C ILE A 368 8.30 -28.08 14.12
N GLY A 369 7.78 -27.13 13.33
CA GLY A 369 6.37 -27.05 12.95
C GLY A 369 5.63 -25.85 13.56
N TYR A 370 4.31 -25.95 13.58
CA TYR A 370 3.40 -24.87 13.96
C TYR A 370 2.83 -25.06 15.37
N ARG A 371 2.72 -23.97 16.13
CA ARG A 371 2.10 -23.95 17.46
C ARG A 371 0.99 -22.92 17.54
N GLU A 372 -0.09 -23.28 18.23
CA GLU A 372 -1.19 -22.36 18.51
C GLU A 372 -0.73 -21.15 19.34
N SER A 373 -1.16 -19.95 18.98
CA SER A 373 -0.75 -18.70 19.65
C SER A 373 -1.77 -17.57 19.49
N ASP A 374 -1.85 -16.69 20.49
CA ASP A 374 -2.75 -15.53 20.48
C ASP A 374 -2.11 -14.36 19.73
N LEU A 375 -2.41 -14.29 18.44
CA LEU A 375 -1.87 -13.29 17.52
C LEU A 375 -2.87 -12.15 17.27
N VAL A 376 -2.35 -10.93 17.18
CA VAL A 376 -3.10 -9.73 16.83
C VAL A 376 -2.35 -8.90 15.80
N LYS A 377 -3.09 -8.24 14.91
CA LYS A 377 -2.52 -7.29 13.96
C LYS A 377 -2.41 -5.90 14.58
N VAL A 378 -1.20 -5.33 14.51
CA VAL A 378 -0.92 -3.94 14.85
C VAL A 378 -0.88 -3.13 13.56
N ASN A 379 -1.79 -2.16 13.45
CA ASN A 379 -1.91 -1.26 12.31
C ASN A 379 -1.37 0.13 12.68
N PHE A 380 -0.50 0.69 11.83
CA PHE A 380 -0.03 2.07 11.98
C PHE A 380 -0.84 3.00 11.09
N LEU A 381 -1.27 4.13 11.64
CA LEU A 381 -2.01 5.15 10.91
C LEU A 381 -1.25 6.48 10.89
N LEU A 382 -1.20 7.10 9.72
CA LEU A 382 -0.78 8.49 9.56
C LEU A 382 -2.00 9.33 9.23
N ASN A 383 -2.27 10.33 10.07
CA ASN A 383 -3.45 11.19 9.95
C ASN A 383 -4.76 10.38 9.82
N GLY A 384 -4.87 9.25 10.52
CA GLY A 384 -6.05 8.39 10.49
C GLY A 384 -6.20 7.49 9.26
N LYS A 385 -5.25 7.48 8.32
CA LYS A 385 -5.18 6.48 7.24
C LYS A 385 -4.22 5.36 7.62
N VAL A 386 -4.66 4.12 7.48
CA VAL A 386 -3.84 2.92 7.74
C VAL A 386 -2.76 2.80 6.66
N ILE A 387 -1.57 2.38 7.06
CA ILE A 387 -0.45 2.08 6.16
C ILE A 387 -0.13 0.59 6.26
N ASP A 388 -0.62 -0.17 5.29
CA ASP A 388 -0.53 -1.64 5.29
C ASP A 388 0.91 -2.14 5.29
N ALA A 389 1.82 -1.44 4.60
CA ALA A 389 3.24 -1.79 4.51
C ALA A 389 3.98 -1.73 5.86
N LEU A 390 3.43 -1.04 6.85
CA LEU A 390 3.99 -0.94 8.20
C LEU A 390 3.28 -1.85 9.20
N SER A 391 2.17 -2.47 8.82
CA SER A 391 1.41 -3.34 9.71
C SER A 391 2.19 -4.61 10.04
N ALA A 392 2.04 -5.09 11.27
CA ALA A 392 2.74 -6.27 11.75
C ALA A 392 1.80 -7.19 12.54
N ILE A 393 2.01 -8.50 12.40
CA ILE A 393 1.34 -9.52 13.22
C ILE A 393 2.25 -9.78 14.41
N VAL A 394 1.70 -9.66 15.61
CA VAL A 394 2.44 -9.80 16.87
C VAL A 394 1.62 -10.56 17.90
N HIS A 395 2.29 -11.14 18.88
CA HIS A 395 1.61 -11.75 20.02
C HIS A 395 0.86 -10.69 20.85
N ARG A 396 -0.33 -11.02 21.37
CA ARG A 396 -1.18 -10.08 22.12
C ARG A 396 -0.46 -9.41 23.28
N GLY A 397 0.33 -10.18 24.04
CA GLY A 397 1.09 -9.67 25.19
C GLY A 397 2.07 -8.55 24.84
N ASP A 398 2.60 -8.53 23.61
CA ASP A 398 3.59 -7.57 23.16
C ASP A 398 3.05 -6.45 22.26
N SER A 399 1.79 -6.56 21.86
CA SER A 399 1.14 -5.66 20.91
C SER A 399 1.22 -4.17 21.30
N VAL A 400 1.01 -3.85 22.58
CA VAL A 400 1.07 -2.46 23.10
C VAL A 400 2.50 -1.92 23.05
N ARG A 401 3.48 -2.75 23.45
CA ARG A 401 4.91 -2.39 23.45
C ARG A 401 5.39 -2.16 22.02
N ASN A 402 5.03 -3.06 21.10
CA ASN A 402 5.36 -2.95 19.69
C ASN A 402 4.75 -1.69 19.05
N ALA A 403 3.44 -1.45 19.25
CA ALA A 403 2.76 -0.27 18.73
C ALA A 403 3.40 1.04 19.23
N LYS A 404 3.73 1.14 20.53
CA LYS A 404 4.39 2.32 21.10
C LYS A 404 5.79 2.53 20.53
N ASN A 405 6.58 1.47 20.40
CA ASN A 405 7.93 1.52 19.84
C ASN A 405 7.90 1.90 18.35
N GLY A 406 6.97 1.36 17.57
CA GLY A 406 6.79 1.70 16.17
C GLY A 406 6.42 3.18 15.98
N VAL A 407 5.44 3.68 16.74
CA VAL A 407 5.03 5.10 16.71
C VAL A 407 6.19 6.03 17.10
N LEU A 408 6.98 5.67 18.12
CA LEU A 408 8.17 6.44 18.53
C LEU A 408 9.27 6.44 17.47
N LYS A 409 9.53 5.30 16.81
CA LYS A 409 10.49 5.21 15.70
C LYS A 409 10.06 6.09 14.53
N LEU A 410 8.78 6.00 14.12
CA LEU A 410 8.22 6.84 13.06
C LEU A 410 8.35 8.33 13.39
N LYS A 411 8.07 8.74 14.63
CA LYS A 411 8.24 10.13 15.08
C LYS A 411 9.68 10.64 14.96
N LYS A 412 10.69 9.77 15.17
CA LYS A 412 12.11 10.15 15.07
C LYS A 412 12.58 10.29 13.62
N VAL A 413 12.04 9.46 12.72
CA VAL A 413 12.42 9.43 11.30
C VAL A 413 11.69 10.51 10.50
N MET A 414 10.43 10.77 10.81
CA MET A 414 9.64 11.75 10.09
C MET A 414 10.04 13.19 10.42
N GLU A 415 10.25 13.99 9.37
CA GLU A 415 10.51 15.43 9.50
C GLU A 415 9.24 16.21 9.83
N ARG A 416 9.41 17.44 10.32
CA ARG A 416 8.29 18.33 10.61
C ARG A 416 7.78 18.95 9.32
N ASP A 417 6.48 18.86 9.11
CA ASP A 417 5.78 19.52 8.00
C ASP A 417 5.05 20.80 8.50
N LEU A 418 4.44 21.58 7.59
CA LEU A 418 3.60 22.73 7.89
C LEU A 418 2.27 22.35 8.57
N ILE A 419 1.93 21.06 8.58
CA ILE A 419 0.72 20.47 9.17
C ILE A 419 1.11 19.58 10.35
N ASP A 420 0.21 19.49 11.34
CA ASP A 420 0.37 18.55 12.44
C ASP A 420 0.16 17.12 11.94
N ILE A 421 1.22 16.31 11.97
CA ILE A 421 1.16 14.89 11.59
C ILE A 421 0.82 14.09 12.83
N ALA A 422 -0.33 13.40 12.80
CA ALA A 422 -0.72 12.46 13.84
C ALA A 422 -0.29 11.05 13.45
N ILE A 423 0.59 10.44 14.26
CA ILE A 423 1.06 9.07 14.11
C ILE A 423 0.34 8.23 15.16
N GLN A 424 -0.35 7.17 14.75
CA GLN A 424 -1.17 6.35 15.63
C GLN A 424 -0.84 4.88 15.42
N GLY A 425 -0.86 4.11 16.50
CA GLY A 425 -0.82 2.65 16.47
C GLY A 425 -2.17 2.14 16.97
N SER A 426 -2.81 1.27 16.20
CA SER A 426 -4.11 0.67 16.52
C SER A 426 -4.05 -0.85 16.53
N ILE A 427 -4.91 -1.45 17.34
CA ILE A 427 -5.13 -2.89 17.42
C ILE A 427 -6.63 -3.10 17.33
N ASN A 428 -7.10 -3.91 16.38
CA ASN A 428 -8.53 -4.15 16.13
C ASN A 428 -9.35 -2.84 16.05
N GLY A 429 -8.82 -1.83 15.35
CA GLY A 429 -9.43 -0.51 15.22
C GLY A 429 -9.35 0.41 16.44
N LYS A 430 -8.93 -0.09 17.61
CA LYS A 430 -8.74 0.73 18.82
C LYS A 430 -7.35 1.36 18.82
N ILE A 431 -7.26 2.68 18.95
CA ILE A 431 -5.98 3.39 19.06
C ILE A 431 -5.36 3.11 20.43
N VAL A 432 -4.16 2.54 20.43
CA VAL A 432 -3.42 2.12 21.62
C VAL A 432 -2.25 3.06 21.91
N SER A 433 -1.63 3.60 20.85
CA SER A 433 -0.56 4.59 20.95
C SER A 433 -0.81 5.74 19.99
N ARG A 434 -0.45 6.97 20.40
CA ARG A 434 -0.55 8.16 19.56
C ARG A 434 0.58 9.13 19.88
N GLU A 435 1.26 9.56 18.84
CA GLU A 435 2.21 10.66 18.88
C GLU A 435 1.82 11.73 17.86
N SER A 436 2.24 12.97 18.11
CA SER A 436 2.04 14.06 17.16
C SER A 436 3.35 14.79 16.89
N ILE A 437 3.63 15.01 15.61
CA ILE A 437 4.69 15.90 15.15
C ILE A 437 4.06 17.26 14.96
N LYS A 438 4.53 18.24 15.74
CA LYS A 438 4.01 19.61 15.67
C LYS A 438 4.39 20.24 14.34
N ALA A 439 3.40 20.92 13.75
CA ALA A 439 3.57 21.72 12.56
C ALA A 439 4.65 22.80 12.76
N LEU A 440 5.45 23.01 11.73
CA LEU A 440 6.28 24.20 11.58
C LEU A 440 5.38 25.44 11.70
N ARG A 441 5.82 26.42 12.48
CA ARG A 441 5.12 27.69 12.66
C ARG A 441 6.10 28.83 12.46
N LYS A 442 5.71 29.78 11.62
CA LYS A 442 6.35 31.08 11.54
C LYS A 442 5.93 31.91 12.76
N ASP A 443 6.87 32.65 13.35
CA ASP A 443 6.53 33.66 14.33
C ASP A 443 5.91 34.88 13.63
N VAL A 444 4.58 34.83 13.47
CA VAL A 444 3.79 35.93 12.87
C VAL A 444 3.76 37.17 13.76
N THR A 445 4.10 37.02 15.05
CA THR A 445 4.04 38.10 16.05
C THR A 445 5.36 38.86 16.21
N ALA A 446 6.45 38.38 15.61
CA ALA A 446 7.78 39.01 15.71
C ALA A 446 7.82 40.49 15.25
N LYS A 447 6.92 40.91 14.35
CA LYS A 447 6.83 42.30 13.86
C LYS A 447 5.85 43.18 14.66
N CYS A 448 5.18 42.62 15.67
CA CYS A 448 4.24 43.36 16.51
C CYS A 448 5.01 44.05 17.64
N TYR A 449 5.44 45.29 17.40
CA TYR A 449 6.02 46.15 18.42
C TYR A 449 4.89 46.94 19.10
N GLY A 450 4.28 46.39 20.16
CA GLY A 450 3.23 47.05 20.94
C GLY A 450 2.26 46.10 21.66
N GLY A 451 1.48 46.63 22.61
CA GLY A 451 0.52 45.89 23.43
C GLY A 451 -0.85 45.62 22.80
N ASP A 452 -1.06 45.95 21.53
CA ASP A 452 -2.35 45.74 20.85
C ASP A 452 -2.63 44.26 20.59
N VAL A 453 -3.40 43.67 21.49
CA VAL A 453 -3.84 42.27 21.47
C VAL A 453 -4.66 41.97 20.21
N THR A 454 -5.40 42.94 19.66
CA THR A 454 -6.28 42.70 18.51
C THR A 454 -5.48 42.41 17.24
N ARG A 455 -4.39 43.15 16.99
CA ARG A 455 -3.48 42.91 15.87
C ARG A 455 -2.76 41.57 15.98
N ARG A 456 -2.35 41.21 17.20
CA ARG A 456 -1.75 39.90 17.50
C ARG A 456 -2.72 38.75 17.20
N MET A 457 -3.96 38.84 17.69
CA MET A 457 -4.99 37.82 17.45
C MET A 457 -5.32 37.66 15.97
N LYS A 458 -5.50 38.77 15.22
CA LYS A 458 -5.75 38.73 13.77
C LYS A 458 -4.69 37.93 12.99
N LEU A 459 -3.42 38.07 13.34
CA LEU A 459 -2.34 37.34 12.69
C LEU A 459 -2.32 35.85 13.07
N LEU A 460 -2.61 35.54 14.34
CA LEU A 460 -2.71 34.17 14.83
C LEU A 460 -3.91 33.44 14.21
N ASP A 461 -5.05 34.11 14.06
CA ASP A 461 -6.25 33.51 13.49
C ASP A 461 -6.10 33.27 11.98
N LYS A 462 -5.46 34.19 11.25
CA LYS A 462 -5.06 33.95 9.85
C LYS A 462 -4.15 32.73 9.72
N GLN A 463 -3.16 32.60 10.61
CA GLN A 463 -2.25 31.45 10.61
C GLN A 463 -3.00 30.14 10.93
N LYS A 464 -3.94 30.14 11.88
CA LYS A 464 -4.77 28.97 12.20
C LYS A 464 -5.65 28.55 11.02
N GLU A 465 -6.29 29.50 10.36
CA GLU A 465 -7.12 29.23 9.18
C GLU A 465 -6.30 28.68 8.03
N GLY A 466 -5.11 29.25 7.75
CA GLY A 466 -4.17 28.74 6.76
C GLY A 466 -3.78 27.28 7.03
N LYS A 467 -3.40 26.98 8.28
CA LYS A 467 -3.08 25.59 8.69
C LYS A 467 -4.28 24.65 8.60
N LYS A 468 -5.48 25.11 8.95
CA LYS A 468 -6.71 24.30 8.83
C LYS A 468 -6.99 23.97 7.36
N ARG A 469 -6.82 24.94 6.46
CA ARG A 469 -6.94 24.75 5.01
C ARG A 469 -5.90 23.76 4.48
N MET A 470 -4.63 23.90 4.88
CA MET A 470 -3.58 22.96 4.47
C MET A 470 -3.84 21.55 4.97
N LYS A 471 -4.34 21.39 6.21
CA LYS A 471 -4.74 20.08 6.75
C LYS A 471 -5.88 19.43 5.98
N SER A 472 -6.89 20.20 5.57
CA SER A 472 -7.95 19.67 4.70
C SER A 472 -7.46 19.35 3.28
N LEU A 473 -6.51 20.13 2.75
CA LEU A 473 -5.93 19.89 1.42
C LEU A 473 -5.02 18.66 1.39
N SER A 474 -4.22 18.42 2.44
CA SER A 474 -3.34 17.25 2.52
C SER A 474 -4.11 15.95 2.67
N HIS A 475 -5.23 15.97 3.39
CA HIS A 475 -6.13 14.82 3.48
C HIS A 475 -6.80 14.49 2.14
N ALA A 476 -6.90 15.47 1.24
CA ALA A 476 -7.86 15.39 0.15
C ALA A 476 -7.29 15.11 -1.25
N LEU A 477 -6.12 15.59 -1.74
CA LEU A 477 -5.94 15.51 -3.21
C LEU A 477 -4.60 15.35 -3.95
N PHE A 478 -3.40 15.40 -3.37
CA PHE A 478 -2.19 15.47 -4.24
C PHE A 478 -0.98 14.63 -3.84
N VAL A 479 -1.16 13.65 -2.95
CA VAL A 479 -0.07 12.73 -2.58
C VAL A 479 0.32 11.81 -3.75
N ASP A 480 -0.62 11.51 -4.66
CA ASP A 480 -0.45 10.42 -5.65
C ASP A 480 -0.26 10.89 -7.10
N ILE A 481 -0.03 12.19 -7.36
CA ILE A 481 0.04 12.72 -8.74
C ILE A 481 1.48 13.11 -9.11
N ASP A 482 1.99 12.43 -10.14
CA ASP A 482 3.27 12.70 -10.76
C ASP A 482 3.36 14.14 -11.28
N THR A 483 4.42 14.86 -10.87
CA THR A 483 4.66 16.25 -11.27
C THR A 483 4.75 16.44 -12.79
N PRO A 484 5.38 15.56 -13.58
CA PRO A 484 5.44 15.72 -15.03
C PRO A 484 4.07 15.55 -15.68
N HIS A 485 3.23 14.67 -15.14
CA HIS A 485 1.87 14.42 -15.64
C HIS A 485 0.97 15.65 -15.44
N LEU A 486 1.00 16.24 -14.25
CA LEU A 486 0.25 17.47 -13.94
C LEU A 486 0.67 18.64 -14.83
N ILE A 487 1.99 18.81 -15.05
CA ILE A 487 2.51 19.86 -15.96
C ILE A 487 1.99 19.65 -17.38
N SER A 488 1.93 18.39 -17.84
CA SER A 488 1.41 18.07 -19.18
C SER A 488 -0.07 18.43 -19.31
N LEU A 489 -0.90 18.05 -18.32
CA LEU A 489 -2.33 18.35 -18.32
C LEU A 489 -2.61 19.86 -18.29
N VAL A 490 -1.97 20.58 -17.38
CA VAL A 490 -2.12 22.04 -17.25
C VAL A 490 -1.61 22.73 -18.51
N SER A 491 -0.48 22.31 -19.06
CA SER A 491 0.04 22.87 -20.31
C SER A 491 -0.90 22.65 -21.48
N GLN A 492 -1.55 21.48 -21.60
CA GLN A 492 -2.52 21.21 -22.66
C GLN A 492 -3.74 22.12 -22.55
N ALA A 493 -4.29 22.27 -21.33
CA ALA A 493 -5.41 23.18 -21.07
C ALA A 493 -5.09 24.63 -21.46
N LEU A 494 -3.91 25.12 -21.06
CA LEU A 494 -3.47 26.47 -21.39
C LEU A 494 -3.23 26.66 -22.90
N VAL A 495 -2.79 25.62 -23.61
CA VAL A 495 -2.66 25.66 -25.07
C VAL A 495 -4.03 25.68 -25.76
N GLU A 496 -5.01 24.92 -25.28
CA GLU A 496 -6.38 24.97 -25.81
C GLU A 496 -7.00 26.37 -25.63
N GLU A 497 -6.79 27.01 -24.49
CA GLU A 497 -7.23 28.39 -24.26
C GLU A 497 -6.63 29.37 -25.27
N THR A 498 -5.39 29.14 -25.72
CA THR A 498 -4.78 29.97 -26.77
C THR A 498 -5.29 29.69 -28.19
N LYS A 499 -5.91 28.53 -28.44
CA LYS A 499 -6.46 28.15 -29.77
C LYS A 499 -7.86 28.75 -30.00
N ASN A 500 -8.60 29.09 -28.95
CA ASN A 500 -10.03 29.34 -29.04
C ASN A 500 -10.45 30.69 -29.63
N GLN A 501 -9.58 31.65 -29.98
CA GLN A 501 -10.05 32.90 -30.60
C GLN A 501 -9.12 33.54 -31.65
N ILE A 502 -9.80 33.92 -32.75
CA ILE A 502 -9.39 34.73 -33.89
C ILE A 502 -9.73 36.20 -33.57
N THR A 503 -8.78 37.11 -33.82
CA THR A 503 -8.89 38.58 -33.89
C THR A 503 -9.42 39.34 -32.66
N GLN A 504 -8.52 40.01 -31.91
CA GLN A 504 -8.86 41.16 -31.07
C GLN A 504 -7.94 42.36 -31.34
N THR A 505 -8.56 43.54 -31.34
CA THR A 505 -8.06 44.84 -31.79
C THR A 505 -7.44 45.70 -30.67
N LYS A 506 -7.22 45.16 -29.46
CA LYS A 506 -6.70 45.92 -28.29
C LYS A 506 -5.62 45.16 -27.53
N LEU A 507 -4.39 45.70 -27.55
CA LEU A 507 -3.24 45.17 -26.80
C LEU A 507 -3.42 45.38 -25.29
N SER A 508 -3.39 44.29 -24.51
CA SER A 508 -3.28 44.35 -23.04
C SER A 508 -1.82 44.44 -22.59
N ARG A 509 -1.54 44.86 -21.35
CA ARG A 509 -0.15 44.95 -20.86
C ARG A 509 0.53 43.59 -20.69
N PHE A 510 -0.25 42.51 -20.67
CA PHE A 510 0.27 41.15 -20.69
C PHE A 510 0.88 40.75 -22.03
N HIS A 511 0.67 41.50 -23.12
CA HIS A 511 1.26 41.18 -24.42
C HIS A 511 2.77 41.45 -24.44
N SER A 512 3.54 40.45 -24.88
CA SER A 512 4.96 40.58 -25.17
C SER A 512 5.21 41.12 -26.59
N LYS A 513 6.36 41.76 -26.80
CA LYS A 513 6.77 42.30 -28.12
C LYS A 513 7.00 41.20 -29.16
N SER A 514 7.42 40.02 -28.71
CA SER A 514 7.72 38.86 -29.56
C SER A 514 7.37 37.57 -28.82
N LYS A 515 7.04 36.53 -29.58
CA LYS A 515 6.75 35.20 -29.02
C LYS A 515 7.95 34.68 -28.19
N PRO A 516 7.75 34.27 -26.93
CA PRO A 516 8.81 33.64 -26.13
C PRO A 516 9.34 32.35 -26.78
N LEU A 517 10.65 32.13 -26.68
CA LEU A 517 11.33 30.94 -27.24
C LEU A 517 11.08 29.66 -26.43
N ILE A 518 10.68 29.80 -25.16
CA ILE A 518 10.37 28.68 -24.26
C ILE A 518 8.92 28.20 -24.47
N THR A 519 8.69 26.88 -24.38
CA THR A 519 7.33 26.33 -24.44
C THR A 519 6.59 26.54 -23.11
N ILE A 520 5.26 26.53 -23.11
CA ILE A 520 4.45 26.65 -21.88
C ILE A 520 4.80 25.51 -20.90
N LYS A 521 4.99 24.29 -21.43
CA LYS A 521 5.36 23.10 -20.64
C LYS A 521 6.70 23.30 -19.93
N ASP A 522 7.73 23.71 -20.66
CA ASP A 522 9.08 23.94 -20.11
C ASP A 522 9.10 25.14 -19.16
N TYR A 523 8.26 26.15 -19.43
CA TYR A 523 8.12 27.32 -18.57
C TYR A 523 7.45 26.97 -17.24
N LEU A 524 6.40 26.15 -17.23
CA LEU A 524 5.78 25.62 -16.01
C LEU A 524 6.75 24.74 -15.22
N ALA A 525 7.51 23.88 -15.90
CA ALA A 525 8.55 23.06 -15.27
C ALA A 525 9.64 23.93 -14.62
N ARG A 526 10.05 25.01 -15.30
CA ARG A 526 11.00 26.01 -14.76
C ARG A 526 10.44 26.71 -13.53
N ILE A 527 9.16 27.15 -13.55
CA ILE A 527 8.52 27.79 -12.40
C ILE A 527 8.50 26.83 -11.21
N LEU A 528 8.04 25.59 -11.38
CA LEU A 528 7.98 24.62 -10.28
C LEU A 528 9.37 24.29 -9.72
N ARG A 529 10.40 24.17 -10.59
CA ARG A 529 11.77 23.86 -10.17
C ARG A 529 12.40 24.97 -9.31
N TYR A 530 12.18 26.24 -9.66
CA TYR A 530 12.87 27.36 -9.01
C TYR A 530 12.02 28.13 -8.00
N ALA A 531 10.68 28.04 -8.07
CA ALA A 531 9.79 28.79 -7.19
C ALA A 531 9.30 27.98 -5.97
N SER A 532 9.54 26.66 -5.93
CA SER A 532 9.06 25.77 -4.86
C SER A 532 7.56 25.93 -4.57
N VAL A 533 6.77 26.00 -5.64
CA VAL A 533 5.33 26.28 -5.64
C VAL A 533 4.56 24.96 -5.47
N ASP A 534 3.61 24.91 -4.54
CA ASP A 534 2.72 23.75 -4.37
C ASP A 534 1.94 23.44 -5.65
N LYS A 535 1.81 22.14 -5.97
CA LYS A 535 1.12 21.63 -7.17
C LYS A 535 -0.31 22.19 -7.32
N VAL A 536 -1.00 22.43 -6.20
CA VAL A 536 -2.36 22.98 -6.12
C VAL A 536 -2.47 24.36 -6.78
N ILE A 537 -1.40 25.16 -6.73
CA ILE A 537 -1.40 26.54 -7.21
C ILE A 537 -1.59 26.59 -8.73
N LEU A 538 -1.07 25.60 -9.46
CA LEU A 538 -1.29 25.51 -10.91
C LEU A 538 -2.78 25.34 -11.26
N MET A 539 -3.52 24.57 -10.46
CA MET A 539 -4.97 24.42 -10.62
C MET A 539 -5.72 25.71 -10.29
N VAL A 540 -5.28 26.43 -9.25
CA VAL A 540 -5.86 27.73 -8.88
C VAL A 540 -5.66 28.77 -9.98
N VAL A 541 -4.52 28.77 -10.66
CA VAL A 541 -4.27 29.68 -11.79
C VAL A 541 -5.27 29.45 -12.92
N LEU A 542 -5.62 28.19 -13.22
CA LEU A 542 -6.66 27.88 -14.20
C LEU A 542 -8.04 28.39 -13.77
N ILE A 543 -8.37 28.28 -12.48
CA ILE A 543 -9.62 28.84 -11.93
C ILE A 543 -9.64 30.37 -12.06
N TYR A 544 -8.49 31.04 -11.85
CA TYR A 544 -8.40 32.49 -12.05
C TYR A 544 -8.59 32.88 -13.52
N ILE A 545 -8.06 32.09 -14.46
CA ILE A 545 -8.29 32.28 -15.90
C ILE A 545 -9.80 32.20 -16.21
N ASP A 546 -10.48 31.15 -15.77
CA ASP A 546 -11.92 30.98 -16.01
C ASP A 546 -12.72 32.18 -15.47
N ARG A 547 -12.39 32.65 -14.26
CA ARG A 547 -13.05 33.79 -13.63
C ARG A 547 -12.86 35.08 -14.43
N ILE A 548 -11.63 35.31 -14.91
CA ILE A 548 -11.31 36.50 -15.71
C ILE A 548 -12.06 36.46 -17.04
N GLN A 549 -12.13 35.31 -17.71
CA GLN A 549 -12.84 35.14 -18.97
C GLN A 549 -14.36 35.31 -18.81
N LEU A 550 -14.94 34.76 -17.74
CA LEU A 550 -16.37 34.93 -17.43
C LEU A 550 -16.73 36.41 -17.19
N ARG A 551 -15.83 37.16 -16.54
CA ARG A 551 -16.07 38.56 -16.18
C ARG A 551 -15.77 39.52 -17.33
N ASN A 552 -14.69 39.26 -18.07
CA ASN A 552 -14.21 40.09 -19.15
C ASN A 552 -14.25 39.29 -20.46
N PRO A 553 -15.41 39.17 -21.12
CA PRO A 553 -15.54 38.42 -22.38
C PRO A 553 -14.68 39.01 -23.52
N ASN A 554 -14.25 40.27 -23.36
CA ASN A 554 -13.35 40.96 -24.29
C ASN A 554 -11.85 40.73 -23.98
N PHE A 555 -11.49 39.98 -22.94
CA PHE A 555 -10.10 39.67 -22.62
C PHE A 555 -9.75 38.27 -23.14
N SER A 556 -8.90 38.20 -24.18
CA SER A 556 -8.40 36.93 -24.72
C SER A 556 -6.95 36.67 -24.33
N ILE A 557 -6.63 35.42 -24.03
CA ILE A 557 -5.26 34.98 -23.76
C ILE A 557 -4.69 34.39 -25.05
N CYS A 558 -3.52 34.87 -25.47
CA CYS A 558 -2.87 34.45 -26.71
C CYS A 558 -1.43 34.01 -26.44
N ILE A 559 -0.77 33.48 -27.47
CA ILE A 559 0.62 33.00 -27.38
C ILE A 559 1.59 34.11 -26.91
N LEU A 560 1.29 35.38 -27.22
CA LEU A 560 2.09 36.54 -26.80
C LEU A 560 1.84 36.98 -25.36
N SER A 561 0.70 36.61 -24.74
CA SER A 561 0.33 37.06 -23.38
C SER A 561 0.43 35.96 -22.32
N ILE A 562 0.27 34.70 -22.71
CA ILE A 562 0.17 33.54 -21.80
C ILE A 562 1.34 33.41 -20.80
N HIS A 563 2.59 33.59 -21.23
CA HIS A 563 3.77 33.41 -20.36
C HIS A 563 3.83 34.46 -19.24
N ARG A 564 3.51 35.71 -19.56
CA ARG A 564 3.44 36.82 -18.59
C ARG A 564 2.26 36.65 -17.65
N PHE A 565 1.16 36.12 -18.17
CA PHE A 565 -0.05 35.84 -17.40
C PHE A 565 0.15 34.71 -16.39
N ILE A 566 0.78 33.60 -16.80
CA ILE A 566 1.06 32.45 -15.92
C ILE A 566 1.93 32.86 -14.73
N ILE A 567 3.07 33.53 -14.96
CA ILE A 567 3.97 33.89 -13.85
C ILE A 567 3.31 34.87 -12.87
N THR A 568 2.50 35.79 -13.39
CA THR A 568 1.76 36.75 -12.56
C THR A 568 0.67 36.03 -11.76
N GLY A 569 -0.09 35.14 -12.38
CA GLY A 569 -1.12 34.33 -11.73
C GLY A 569 -0.55 33.40 -10.66
N VAL A 570 0.56 32.71 -10.95
CA VAL A 570 1.27 31.88 -9.96
C VAL A 570 1.73 32.73 -8.78
N MET A 571 2.41 33.85 -9.04
CA MET A 571 2.86 34.75 -7.97
C MET A 571 1.69 35.24 -7.09
N VAL A 572 0.59 35.70 -7.69
CA VAL A 572 -0.59 36.18 -6.95
C VAL A 572 -1.24 35.05 -6.16
N ALA A 573 -1.42 33.87 -6.77
CA ALA A 573 -1.99 32.70 -6.10
C ALA A 573 -1.12 32.22 -4.93
N THR A 574 0.20 32.14 -5.10
CA THR A 574 1.13 31.77 -4.02
C THR A 574 1.10 32.80 -2.90
N LYS A 575 1.08 34.11 -3.21
CA LYS A 575 0.95 35.16 -2.18
C LYS A 575 -0.39 35.11 -1.44
N ALA A 576 -1.45 34.70 -2.11
CA ALA A 576 -2.80 34.65 -1.54
C ALA A 576 -3.06 33.39 -0.71
N LEU A 577 -2.51 32.25 -1.13
CA LEU A 577 -2.84 30.93 -0.58
C LEU A 577 -1.73 30.28 0.24
N CYS A 578 -0.47 30.68 0.04
CA CYS A 578 0.68 30.07 0.69
C CYS A 578 1.31 31.00 1.72
N ASP A 579 1.74 30.40 2.84
CA ASP A 579 2.41 31.13 3.93
C ASP A 579 3.86 31.50 3.58
N SER A 580 4.49 30.74 2.68
CA SER A 580 5.83 30.98 2.13
C SER A 580 5.74 31.33 0.64
N TYR A 581 6.25 32.49 0.26
CA TYR A 581 6.33 32.92 -1.13
C TYR A 581 7.64 33.67 -1.37
N LEU A 582 8.15 33.62 -2.60
CA LEU A 582 9.34 34.34 -3.00
C LEU A 582 9.10 35.85 -3.14
N THR A 583 10.16 36.64 -3.07
CA THR A 583 10.08 38.08 -3.34
C THR A 583 9.78 38.34 -4.81
N ASN A 584 9.15 39.49 -5.13
CA ASN A 584 8.88 39.90 -6.52
C ASN A 584 10.17 39.93 -7.37
N THR A 585 11.31 40.24 -6.76
CA THR A 585 12.62 40.20 -7.44
C THR A 585 12.98 38.81 -7.95
N MET A 586 12.65 37.77 -7.19
CA MET A 586 12.94 36.37 -7.57
C MET A 586 11.93 35.86 -8.59
N TYR A 587 10.64 36.17 -8.43
CA TYR A 587 9.63 35.85 -9.46
C TYR A 587 9.93 36.55 -10.80
N ALA A 588 10.41 37.80 -10.77
CA ALA A 588 10.82 38.52 -11.97
C ALA A 588 12.02 37.84 -12.66
N LYS A 589 13.02 37.38 -11.90
CA LYS A 589 14.14 36.58 -12.44
C LYS A 589 13.68 35.25 -13.04
N ILE A 590 12.78 34.54 -12.37
CA ILE A 590 12.24 33.25 -12.85
C ILE A 590 11.46 33.46 -14.16
N GLY A 591 10.61 34.48 -14.21
CA GLY A 591 9.78 34.81 -15.37
C GLY A 591 10.49 35.58 -16.49
N GLY A 592 11.74 36.00 -16.30
CA GLY A 592 12.49 36.78 -17.29
C GLY A 592 11.92 38.18 -17.52
N LEU A 593 11.38 38.81 -16.47
CA LEU A 593 10.77 40.15 -16.50
C LEU A 593 11.56 41.12 -15.61
N SER A 594 11.40 42.42 -15.85
CA SER A 594 11.87 43.42 -14.89
C SER A 594 10.93 43.45 -13.67
N VAL A 595 11.46 43.83 -12.50
CA VAL A 595 10.66 43.90 -11.26
C VAL A 595 9.54 44.95 -11.39
N VAL A 596 9.84 46.07 -12.06
CA VAL A 596 8.87 47.14 -12.32
C VAL A 596 7.71 46.63 -13.17
N GLU A 597 8.03 45.90 -14.25
CA GLU A 597 7.03 45.32 -15.14
C GLU A 597 6.17 44.28 -14.42
N LEU A 598 6.76 43.39 -13.64
CA LEU A 598 6.02 42.38 -12.87
C LEU A 598 5.07 43.02 -11.85
N ASN A 599 5.47 44.11 -11.18
CA ASN A 599 4.60 44.82 -10.23
C ASN A 599 3.40 45.47 -10.93
N ILE A 600 3.58 45.99 -12.15
CA ILE A 600 2.47 46.55 -12.95
C ILE A 600 1.50 45.43 -13.37
N LEU A 601 2.04 44.29 -13.83
CA LEU A 601 1.24 43.13 -14.20
C LEU A 601 0.47 42.57 -13.00
N GLU A 602 1.07 42.56 -11.81
CA GLU A 602 0.42 42.16 -10.56
C GLU A 602 -0.83 42.99 -10.29
N LEU A 603 -0.72 44.32 -10.36
CA LEU A 603 -1.86 45.23 -10.17
C LEU A 603 -2.95 44.98 -11.21
N GLU A 604 -2.57 44.86 -12.48
CA GLU A 604 -3.54 44.61 -13.56
C GLU A 604 -4.25 43.27 -13.39
N PHE A 605 -3.53 42.23 -12.97
CA PHE A 605 -4.11 40.92 -12.68
C PHE A 605 -5.12 40.99 -11.53
N LEU A 606 -4.81 41.72 -10.46
CA LEU A 606 -5.72 41.89 -9.32
C LEU A 606 -7.02 42.60 -9.72
N PHE A 607 -6.94 43.63 -10.59
CA PHE A 607 -8.13 44.28 -11.12
C PHE A 607 -8.93 43.39 -12.07
N LEU A 608 -8.27 42.54 -12.87
CA LEU A 608 -8.95 41.57 -13.75
C LEU A 608 -9.72 40.51 -12.94
N VAL A 609 -9.17 40.06 -11.80
CA VAL A 609 -9.82 39.11 -10.88
C VAL A 609 -10.76 39.81 -9.89
N ASP A 610 -10.78 41.14 -9.84
CA ASP A 610 -11.53 41.95 -8.87
C ASP A 610 -11.25 41.57 -7.42
N PHE A 611 -9.97 41.32 -7.12
CA PHE A 611 -9.51 40.92 -5.79
C PHE A 611 -10.15 39.63 -5.23
N HIS A 612 -10.91 38.88 -6.05
CA HIS A 612 -11.55 37.63 -5.63
C HIS A 612 -10.57 36.43 -5.74
N LEU A 613 -9.62 36.38 -4.81
CA LEU A 613 -8.52 35.41 -4.80
C LEU A 613 -8.85 34.10 -4.04
N SER A 614 -9.98 34.02 -3.35
CA SER A 614 -10.39 32.81 -2.64
C SER A 614 -10.84 31.72 -3.62
N SER A 615 -10.34 30.50 -3.45
CA SER A 615 -10.80 29.31 -4.17
C SER A 615 -11.14 28.23 -3.15
N THR A 616 -12.30 27.59 -3.29
CA THR A 616 -12.70 26.51 -2.38
C THR A 616 -12.13 25.17 -2.85
N ILE A 617 -12.09 24.18 -1.96
CA ILE A 617 -11.54 22.86 -2.24
C ILE A 617 -12.39 22.15 -3.32
N GLU A 618 -13.71 22.34 -3.27
CA GLU A 618 -14.65 21.77 -4.24
C GLU A 618 -14.39 22.32 -5.66
N GLN A 619 -14.06 23.61 -5.78
CA GLN A 619 -13.73 24.23 -7.08
C GLN A 619 -12.42 23.69 -7.67
N VAL A 620 -11.42 23.45 -6.83
CA VAL A 620 -10.15 22.86 -7.25
C VAL A 620 -10.32 21.40 -7.66
N GLN A 621 -11.12 20.64 -6.89
CA GLN A 621 -11.51 19.27 -7.23
C GLN A 621 -12.23 19.22 -8.57
N GLU A 622 -13.28 20.03 -8.75
CA GLU A 622 -14.07 20.07 -9.97
C GLU A 622 -13.21 20.41 -11.19
N LYS A 623 -12.33 21.41 -11.08
CA LYS A 623 -11.43 21.78 -12.18
C LYS A 623 -10.44 20.67 -12.50
N TYR A 624 -9.90 19.96 -11.49
CA TYR A 624 -9.02 18.82 -11.71
C TYR A 624 -9.73 17.67 -12.41
N THR A 625 -10.94 17.35 -11.95
CA THR A 625 -11.81 16.34 -12.57
C THR A 625 -12.10 16.69 -14.03
N GLN A 626 -12.43 17.95 -14.34
CA GLN A 626 -12.64 18.43 -15.71
C GLN A 626 -11.42 18.20 -16.61
N LEU A 627 -10.21 18.56 -16.15
CA LEU A 627 -8.97 18.37 -16.92
C LEU A 627 -8.62 16.91 -17.18
N ARG A 628 -8.92 16.01 -16.23
CA ARG A 628 -8.67 14.57 -16.39
C ARG A 628 -9.56 13.93 -17.45
N PHE A 629 -10.78 14.44 -17.64
CA PHE A 629 -11.74 13.88 -18.59
C PHE A 629 -11.68 14.49 -20.00
N ASP A 630 -11.03 15.65 -20.17
CA ASP A 630 -10.82 16.31 -21.47
C ASP A 630 -9.52 15.86 -22.16
N CYS A 631 -9.50 14.63 -22.69
CA CYS A 631 -8.40 14.13 -23.52
C CYS A 631 -8.38 14.80 -24.90
N THR A 632 -7.47 15.76 -25.08
CA THR A 632 -7.29 16.58 -26.30
C THR A 632 -6.87 15.77 -27.53
N THR A 633 -6.05 14.73 -27.35
CA THR A 633 -5.57 13.82 -28.41
C THR A 633 -6.69 13.05 -29.10
N CYS A 634 -7.78 12.75 -28.38
CA CYS A 634 -8.95 12.10 -28.95
C CYS A 634 -9.85 13.06 -29.73
N LYS A 635 -9.90 14.33 -29.30
CA LYS A 635 -10.70 15.40 -29.92
C LYS A 635 -10.15 15.78 -31.29
N GLU A 636 -8.82 15.83 -31.44
CA GLU A 636 -8.14 16.12 -32.72
C GLU A 636 -8.24 14.96 -33.73
N ASN A 637 -8.20 13.70 -33.31
CA ASN A 637 -8.23 12.54 -34.22
C ASN A 637 -9.64 11.99 -34.53
N HIS A 638 -10.64 12.24 -33.69
CA HIS A 638 -11.99 11.67 -33.86
C HIS A 638 -13.11 12.71 -33.97
N GLY A 639 -12.81 14.00 -33.85
CA GLY A 639 -13.81 15.08 -33.93
C GLY A 639 -14.86 15.07 -32.81
N ARG A 640 -14.71 14.22 -31.78
CA ARG A 640 -15.61 14.07 -30.63
C ARG A 640 -14.79 13.89 -29.35
N LYS A 641 -15.24 14.45 -28.23
CA LYS A 641 -14.66 14.16 -26.90
C LYS A 641 -14.89 12.67 -26.57
N CYS A 642 -13.92 12.01 -25.93
CA CYS A 642 -14.13 10.64 -25.44
C CYS A 642 -15.38 10.59 -24.56
N SER A 643 -16.25 9.60 -24.78
CA SER A 643 -17.37 9.40 -23.86
C SER A 643 -16.80 9.11 -22.48
N ASN A 644 -17.34 9.78 -21.46
CA ASN A 644 -16.86 9.83 -20.07
C ASN A 644 -16.75 8.47 -19.33
N TYR A 645 -16.79 7.33 -20.01
CA TYR A 645 -16.95 6.03 -19.37
C TYR A 645 -16.19 4.84 -20.00
N ARG A 646 -15.44 5.00 -21.11
CA ARG A 646 -14.45 4.00 -21.60
C ARG A 646 -13.35 4.64 -22.47
N PRO A 647 -12.09 4.16 -22.41
CA PRO A 647 -11.04 4.59 -23.32
C PRO A 647 -11.35 4.18 -24.77
N CYS A 648 -11.02 5.04 -25.74
CA CYS A 648 -11.20 4.73 -27.16
C CYS A 648 -10.20 3.67 -27.65
N ARG A 649 -10.51 2.98 -28.76
CA ARG A 649 -9.65 1.92 -29.34
C ARG A 649 -8.23 2.41 -29.68
N PHE A 650 -8.06 3.70 -29.98
CA PHE A 650 -6.76 4.31 -30.25
C PHE A 650 -5.90 4.43 -28.98
N CYS A 651 -6.47 4.96 -27.88
CA CYS A 651 -5.79 5.04 -26.59
C CYS A 651 -5.47 3.66 -25.99
N ALA A 652 -6.32 2.65 -26.25
CA ALA A 652 -6.10 1.28 -25.79
C ALA A 652 -4.90 0.59 -26.45
N ARG A 653 -4.51 1.01 -27.66
CA ARG A 653 -3.38 0.44 -28.43
C ARG A 653 -2.05 1.17 -28.21
N ASN A 654 -2.07 2.48 -27.92
CA ASN A 654 -0.86 3.31 -27.87
C ASN A 654 -0.36 3.63 -26.44
N GLY A 655 -0.81 2.89 -25.43
CA GLY A 655 -0.26 3.01 -24.06
C GLY A 655 -0.79 4.18 -23.22
N HIS A 656 -1.89 4.84 -23.59
CA HIS A 656 -2.54 5.90 -22.81
C HIS A 656 -3.59 5.37 -21.82
N ARG A 657 -3.32 4.25 -21.13
CA ARG A 657 -4.31 3.63 -20.21
C ARG A 657 -4.52 4.47 -18.95
N ASP A 658 -3.46 5.05 -18.40
CA ASP A 658 -3.51 5.74 -17.10
C ASP A 658 -4.17 7.12 -17.17
N SER A 659 -4.23 7.73 -18.36
CA SER A 659 -4.98 8.98 -18.56
C SER A 659 -6.49 8.78 -18.61
N CYS A 660 -7.00 7.55 -18.70
CA CYS A 660 -8.42 7.31 -18.98
C CYS A 660 -9.02 6.09 -18.27
N VAL A 661 -8.65 5.74 -17.03
CA VAL A 661 -9.43 4.79 -16.21
C VAL A 661 -9.34 5.07 -14.68
N ASP A 662 -10.49 4.84 -14.01
CA ASP A 662 -10.85 4.62 -12.58
C ASP A 662 -10.95 5.82 -11.59
N GLN A 663 -12.04 6.07 -10.84
CA GLN A 663 -13.26 5.30 -10.48
C GLN A 663 -14.57 6.16 -10.42
N GLN A 664 -15.71 5.51 -10.72
CA GLN A 664 -17.11 5.72 -10.29
C GLN A 664 -17.79 7.12 -10.22
N LEU A 665 -18.66 7.41 -11.22
CA LEU A 665 -19.98 8.07 -11.08
C LEU A 665 -20.69 8.07 -12.45
N PRO A 666 -21.79 7.33 -12.70
CA PRO A 666 -22.44 7.26 -14.02
C PRO A 666 -23.59 8.26 -14.11
N LEU A 667 -23.43 9.34 -14.86
CA LEU A 667 -24.56 10.13 -15.35
C LEU A 667 -24.34 10.41 -16.83
N SER A 668 -25.24 9.88 -17.67
CA SER A 668 -25.23 10.15 -19.11
C SER A 668 -25.53 11.64 -19.40
N PRO A 669 -25.11 12.18 -20.56
CA PRO A 669 -25.31 13.59 -20.91
C PRO A 669 -26.78 14.04 -20.88
N GLU A 670 -27.72 13.16 -21.23
CA GLU A 670 -29.17 13.41 -21.12
C GLU A 670 -29.64 13.59 -19.67
N ASN A 671 -29.02 12.89 -18.72
CA ASN A 671 -29.38 12.98 -17.30
C ASN A 671 -28.75 14.23 -16.63
N LEU A 672 -27.60 14.71 -17.11
CA LEU A 672 -26.98 15.98 -16.70
C LEU A 672 -27.78 17.20 -17.16
N LEU A 673 -28.32 17.19 -18.40
CA LEU A 673 -29.24 18.22 -18.87
C LEU A 673 -30.53 18.26 -18.05
N LYS A 674 -31.04 17.10 -17.63
CA LYS A 674 -32.22 17.02 -16.76
C LYS A 674 -31.94 17.44 -15.30
N LEU A 675 -30.72 17.25 -14.79
CA LEU A 675 -30.30 17.79 -13.49
C LEU A 675 -30.20 19.32 -13.48
N LEU A 676 -29.74 19.92 -14.58
CA LEU A 676 -29.76 21.38 -14.75
C LEU A 676 -31.19 21.92 -14.78
N SER A 677 -32.14 21.21 -15.39
CA SER A 677 -33.55 21.61 -15.33
C SER A 677 -34.16 21.57 -13.92
N ILE A 678 -33.69 20.68 -13.04
CA ILE A 678 -34.13 20.63 -11.63
C ILE A 678 -33.77 21.91 -10.88
N LYS A 679 -32.58 22.48 -11.15
CA LYS A 679 -32.15 23.75 -10.54
C LYS A 679 -33.01 24.94 -11.03
N ASN A 680 -33.39 24.93 -12.30
CA ASN A 680 -34.30 25.93 -12.88
C ASN A 680 -35.71 25.89 -12.27
N PHE A 681 -36.22 24.73 -11.86
CA PHE A 681 -37.52 24.63 -11.16
C PHE A 681 -37.50 25.31 -9.78
N ALA A 682 -36.41 25.16 -9.02
CA ALA A 682 -36.26 25.84 -7.73
C ALA A 682 -36.17 27.36 -7.90
N GLU A 683 -35.39 27.84 -8.88
CA GLU A 683 -35.24 29.27 -9.16
C GLU A 683 -36.54 29.90 -9.72
N ASN A 684 -37.29 29.17 -10.56
CA ASN A 684 -38.60 29.62 -11.06
C ASN A 684 -39.66 29.67 -9.96
N ALA A 685 -39.64 28.72 -9.01
CA ALA A 685 -40.54 28.71 -7.87
C ALA A 685 -40.26 29.90 -6.92
N GLU A 686 -38.98 30.24 -6.70
CA GLU A 686 -38.58 31.40 -5.89
C GLU A 686 -38.94 32.75 -6.52
N ARG A 687 -39.11 32.82 -7.84
CA ARG A 687 -39.53 34.04 -8.55
C ARG A 687 -41.04 34.28 -8.56
N LYS A 688 -41.87 33.30 -8.14
CA LYS A 688 -43.33 33.44 -8.13
C LYS A 688 -43.81 34.03 -6.80
N ASN A 689 -44.57 35.13 -6.87
CA ASN A 689 -45.13 35.81 -5.69
C ASN A 689 -46.31 35.07 -5.02
N ASN A 690 -46.87 34.02 -5.65
CA ASN A 690 -47.97 33.22 -5.10
C ASN A 690 -47.47 31.84 -4.64
N LEU A 691 -47.62 31.55 -3.35
CA LEU A 691 -47.16 30.34 -2.68
C LEU A 691 -47.71 29.05 -3.29
N ASN A 692 -48.97 29.02 -3.75
CA ASN A 692 -49.55 27.83 -4.40
C ASN A 692 -48.89 27.52 -5.75
N ASN A 693 -48.58 28.56 -6.52
CA ASN A 693 -47.91 28.39 -7.82
C ASN A 693 -46.43 28.05 -7.69
N ALA A 694 -45.79 28.45 -6.59
CA ALA A 694 -44.44 28.01 -6.23
C ALA A 694 -44.45 26.53 -5.82
N LEU A 695 -45.46 26.10 -5.07
CA LEU A 695 -45.64 24.72 -4.64
C LEU A 695 -45.80 23.76 -5.82
N GLU A 696 -46.59 24.13 -6.83
CA GLU A 696 -46.72 23.34 -8.07
C GLU A 696 -45.39 23.15 -8.83
N GLU A 697 -44.54 24.18 -8.90
CA GLU A 697 -43.23 24.07 -9.55
C GLU A 697 -42.27 23.17 -8.77
N TYR A 698 -42.30 23.23 -7.44
CA TYR A 698 -41.52 22.31 -6.61
C TYR A 698 -41.99 20.86 -6.75
N ILE A 699 -43.31 20.60 -6.87
CA ILE A 699 -43.86 19.26 -7.11
C ILE A 699 -43.42 18.72 -8.48
N LYS A 700 -43.49 19.53 -9.54
CA LYS A 700 -42.99 19.16 -10.88
C LYS A 700 -41.49 18.80 -10.87
N GLY A 701 -40.69 19.53 -10.09
CA GLY A 701 -39.28 19.19 -9.87
C GLY A 701 -39.07 17.83 -9.20
N ILE A 702 -39.90 17.47 -8.21
CA ILE A 702 -39.86 16.17 -7.53
C ILE A 702 -40.23 15.02 -8.47
N GLU A 703 -41.25 15.18 -9.32
CA GLU A 703 -41.64 14.15 -10.28
C GLU A 703 -40.53 13.87 -11.29
N LEU A 704 -39.84 14.92 -11.76
CA LEU A 704 -38.70 14.77 -12.66
C LEU A 704 -37.53 14.04 -11.97
N ILE A 705 -37.25 14.33 -10.70
CA ILE A 705 -36.23 13.61 -9.90
C ILE A 705 -36.58 12.11 -9.80
N LYS A 706 -37.86 11.78 -9.53
CA LYS A 706 -38.34 10.39 -9.46
C LYS A 706 -38.19 9.68 -10.80
N GLU A 707 -38.52 10.34 -11.91
CA GLU A 707 -38.40 9.77 -13.26
C GLU A 707 -36.94 9.45 -13.63
N ILE A 708 -36.01 10.36 -13.31
CA ILE A 708 -34.57 10.16 -13.55
C ILE A 708 -34.04 9.01 -12.70
N ALA A 709 -34.42 8.95 -11.42
CA ALA A 709 -34.01 7.88 -10.51
C ALA A 709 -34.48 6.50 -11.01
N PHE A 710 -35.72 6.42 -11.53
CA PHE A 710 -36.28 5.17 -12.06
C PHE A 710 -35.58 4.71 -13.35
N LYS A 711 -35.26 5.64 -14.26
CA LYS A 711 -34.50 5.34 -15.50
C LYS A 711 -33.06 4.91 -15.23
N LEU A 712 -32.40 5.52 -14.24
CA LEU A 712 -31.06 5.10 -13.80
C LEU A 712 -31.08 3.70 -13.15
N PHE A 713 -32.15 3.35 -12.45
CA PHE A 713 -32.34 2.03 -11.86
C PHE A 713 -32.53 0.92 -12.92
N ALA A 714 -33.22 1.23 -14.03
CA ALA A 714 -33.47 0.29 -15.12
C ALA A 714 -32.23 -0.06 -15.98
N LEU A 715 -31.24 0.84 -16.06
CA LEU A 715 -30.04 0.70 -16.92
C LEU A 715 -28.97 -0.29 -16.37
N LYS A 716 -29.09 -0.78 -15.13
CA LYS A 716 -28.11 -1.69 -14.50
C LYS A 716 -28.73 -2.97 -13.95
N LYS A 717 -29.11 -3.89 -14.85
CA LYS A 717 -29.63 -5.22 -14.47
C LYS A 717 -28.58 -6.15 -13.80
N ASN A 718 -27.28 -5.96 -14.02
CA ASN A 718 -26.21 -6.91 -13.61
C ASN A 718 -25.33 -6.48 -12.42
N VAL A 719 -25.85 -5.73 -11.44
CA VAL A 719 -25.09 -5.34 -10.22
C VAL A 719 -25.69 -6.00 -8.97
N LEU A 720 -24.82 -6.38 -8.02
CA LEU A 720 -25.16 -7.05 -6.75
C LEU A 720 -26.17 -6.24 -5.92
N PRO A 721 -27.09 -6.89 -5.16
CA PRO A 721 -28.17 -6.21 -4.44
C PRO A 721 -27.71 -5.24 -3.33
N SER A 722 -26.54 -5.47 -2.73
CA SER A 722 -25.97 -4.66 -1.65
C SER A 722 -25.53 -3.27 -2.12
N GLU A 723 -24.93 -3.17 -3.31
CA GLU A 723 -24.48 -1.90 -3.90
C GLU A 723 -25.63 -1.07 -4.49
N LYS A 724 -26.75 -1.72 -4.84
CA LYS A 724 -27.97 -1.03 -5.32
C LYS A 724 -28.61 -0.14 -4.25
N LYS A 725 -28.47 -0.48 -2.96
CA LYS A 725 -29.02 0.32 -1.84
C LYS A 725 -28.24 1.61 -1.58
N SER A 726 -26.91 1.63 -1.73
CA SER A 726 -26.10 2.83 -1.46
C SER A 726 -26.20 3.87 -2.58
N TRP A 727 -26.45 3.43 -3.81
CA TRP A 727 -26.55 4.32 -4.97
C TRP A 727 -27.84 5.14 -5.00
N TYR A 728 -28.98 4.50 -4.69
CA TYR A 728 -30.26 5.21 -4.60
C TYR A 728 -30.21 6.29 -3.52
N SER A 729 -29.51 6.02 -2.39
CA SER A 729 -29.32 7.01 -1.33
C SER A 729 -28.35 8.13 -1.72
N TYR A 730 -27.25 7.81 -2.40
CA TYR A 730 -26.28 8.84 -2.84
C TYR A 730 -26.84 9.83 -3.85
N PHE A 731 -27.72 9.39 -4.76
CA PHE A 731 -28.19 10.24 -5.86
C PHE A 731 -29.50 10.97 -5.54
N THR A 732 -30.48 10.34 -4.88
CA THR A 732 -31.79 10.97 -4.66
C THR A 732 -31.83 11.91 -3.46
N PHE A 733 -31.09 11.63 -2.38
CA PHE A 733 -31.20 12.40 -1.14
C PHE A 733 -30.65 13.84 -1.22
N PRO A 734 -29.52 14.15 -1.88
CA PRO A 734 -28.98 15.51 -1.92
C PRO A 734 -29.88 16.50 -2.66
N TYR A 735 -30.64 16.05 -3.66
CA TYR A 735 -31.47 16.89 -4.53
C TYR A 735 -32.95 16.90 -4.12
N LEU A 736 -33.47 15.82 -3.55
CA LEU A 736 -34.87 15.72 -3.13
C LEU A 736 -35.13 16.43 -1.79
N ILE A 737 -34.18 16.36 -0.84
CA ILE A 737 -34.35 16.92 0.51
C ILE A 737 -34.55 18.45 0.51
N PRO A 738 -33.79 19.25 -0.26
CA PRO A 738 -34.01 20.70 -0.33
C PRO A 738 -35.40 21.09 -0.85
N PHE A 739 -35.93 20.33 -1.82
CA PHE A 739 -37.27 20.54 -2.38
C PHE A 739 -38.36 20.20 -1.35
N LEU A 740 -38.23 19.07 -0.67
CA LEU A 740 -39.16 18.65 0.39
C LEU A 740 -39.18 19.63 1.56
N ASN A 741 -38.01 20.12 1.98
CA ASN A 741 -37.92 21.12 3.05
C ASN A 741 -38.60 22.45 2.68
N LYS A 742 -38.49 22.87 1.41
CA LYS A 742 -39.16 24.08 0.92
C LYS A 742 -40.67 23.90 0.77
N ILE A 743 -41.14 22.75 0.28
CA ILE A 743 -42.57 22.42 0.21
C ILE A 743 -43.18 22.36 1.61
N ALA A 744 -42.51 21.72 2.57
CA ALA A 744 -42.95 21.67 3.96
C ALA A 744 -43.03 23.07 4.57
N LYS A 745 -42.06 23.94 4.30
CA LYS A 745 -42.07 25.34 4.74
C LYS A 745 -43.24 26.13 4.12
N ILE A 746 -43.52 25.95 2.82
CA ILE A 746 -44.64 26.62 2.15
C ILE A 746 -45.99 26.09 2.70
N HIS A 747 -46.13 24.79 2.95
CA HIS A 747 -47.34 24.24 3.59
C HIS A 747 -47.54 24.72 5.02
N LEU A 748 -46.44 24.92 5.78
CA LEU A 748 -46.46 25.57 7.09
C LEU A 748 -46.91 27.04 6.99
N GLU A 749 -46.40 27.79 6.02
CA GLU A 749 -46.80 29.18 5.77
C GLU A 749 -48.25 29.31 5.26
N LEU A 750 -48.78 28.27 4.61
CA LEU A 750 -50.18 28.18 4.15
C LEU A 750 -51.14 27.58 5.19
N GLY A 751 -50.66 27.14 6.36
CA GLY A 751 -51.49 26.57 7.43
C GLY A 751 -51.97 25.12 7.21
N ASN A 752 -51.40 24.39 6.24
CA ASN A 752 -51.77 23.00 5.91
C ASN A 752 -50.92 21.98 6.69
N PHE A 753 -51.16 21.88 8.00
CA PHE A 753 -50.35 21.10 8.95
C PHE A 753 -50.39 19.58 8.71
N GLU A 754 -51.53 19.01 8.32
CA GLU A 754 -51.69 17.57 8.06
C GLU A 754 -50.81 17.09 6.89
N SER A 755 -50.74 17.90 5.83
CA SER A 755 -49.87 17.64 4.68
C SER A 755 -48.40 17.76 5.06
N CYS A 756 -48.03 18.75 5.87
CA CYS A 756 -46.66 18.91 6.37
C CYS A 756 -46.22 17.72 7.24
N LEU A 757 -47.08 17.22 8.12
CA LEU A 757 -46.79 16.08 8.99
C LEU A 757 -46.55 14.80 8.18
N ASN A 758 -47.39 14.55 7.16
CA ASN A 758 -47.23 13.42 6.24
C ASN A 758 -45.90 13.45 5.47
N PHE A 759 -45.45 14.63 5.03
CA PHE A 759 -44.14 14.80 4.40
C PHE A 759 -42.98 14.60 5.39
N THR A 760 -43.16 15.04 6.63
CA THR A 760 -42.15 14.87 7.70
C THR A 760 -41.95 13.39 8.03
N ILE A 761 -43.02 12.60 8.10
CA ILE A 761 -42.98 11.14 8.31
C ILE A 761 -42.22 10.44 7.18
N GLN A 762 -42.41 10.83 5.92
CA GLN A 762 -41.64 10.28 4.79
C GLN A 762 -40.13 10.59 4.87
N SER A 763 -39.73 11.66 5.56
CA SER A 763 -38.32 12.09 5.71
C SER A 763 -37.56 11.43 6.89
N GLN A 764 -38.24 10.68 7.78
CA GLN A 764 -37.73 10.24 9.10
C GLN A 764 -36.58 9.20 9.13
N LYS A 765 -35.86 8.96 8.03
CA LYS A 765 -34.76 7.96 8.00
C LYS A 765 -33.39 8.47 8.47
N ASN A 766 -33.26 9.66 9.08
CA ASN A 766 -31.97 10.19 9.53
C ASN A 766 -32.04 10.95 10.86
N SER A 767 -31.05 10.75 11.75
CA SER A 767 -31.06 11.19 13.16
C SER A 767 -30.67 12.67 13.36
N GLU A 768 -29.80 13.24 12.52
CA GLU A 768 -29.38 14.65 12.66
C GLU A 768 -30.46 15.65 12.22
N LEU A 769 -31.28 15.28 11.22
CA LEU A 769 -32.40 16.11 10.75
C LEU A 769 -33.59 16.12 11.71
N ARG A 770 -33.80 15.04 12.49
CA ARG A 770 -34.81 14.99 13.56
C ARG A 770 -34.65 16.13 14.56
N TYR A 771 -33.40 16.46 14.89
CA TYR A 771 -33.12 17.41 15.97
C TYR A 771 -33.32 18.86 15.54
N ASP A 772 -32.83 19.23 14.35
CA ASP A 772 -32.88 20.63 13.89
C ASP A 772 -34.26 21.02 13.33
N PHE A 773 -35.02 20.05 12.79
CA PHE A 773 -36.37 20.28 12.24
C PHE A 773 -37.44 20.34 13.35
N ASN A 774 -37.40 19.43 14.33
CA ASN A 774 -38.30 19.48 15.50
C ASN A 774 -38.08 20.76 16.31
N ARG A 775 -36.83 21.25 16.41
CA ARG A 775 -36.51 22.52 17.06
C ARG A 775 -37.12 23.74 16.34
N LYS A 776 -37.22 23.71 15.01
CA LYS A 776 -37.84 24.78 14.21
C LYS A 776 -39.36 24.75 14.26
N ILE A 777 -39.97 23.56 14.29
CA ILE A 777 -41.42 23.38 14.52
C ILE A 777 -41.81 23.86 15.92
N LEU A 778 -41.04 23.48 16.95
CA LEU A 778 -41.28 23.92 18.33
C LEU A 778 -41.15 25.44 18.47
N LYS A 779 -40.14 26.06 17.85
CA LYS A 779 -40.02 27.53 17.79
C LYS A 779 -41.17 28.23 17.06
N PHE A 780 -41.87 27.55 16.16
CA PHE A 780 -43.01 28.10 15.43
C PHE A 780 -44.31 27.94 16.22
N LEU A 781 -44.44 26.87 17.01
CA LEU A 781 -45.54 26.63 17.95
C LEU A 781 -45.46 27.49 19.22
N ASP A 782 -44.28 28.03 19.55
CA ASP A 782 -44.05 28.96 20.67
C ASP A 782 -44.58 30.39 20.42
N MET A 783 -45.10 30.71 19.22
CA MET A 783 -45.76 31.99 18.94
C MET A 783 -47.28 31.84 19.18
N GLU A 784 -47.69 32.22 20.38
CA GLU A 784 -49.04 32.54 20.88
C GLU A 784 -50.27 31.80 20.28
N ASN A 785 -50.91 31.00 21.15
CA ASN A 785 -52.27 30.43 21.06
C ASN A 785 -52.46 29.10 20.29
N TYR A 786 -51.87 28.02 20.79
CA TYR A 786 -52.38 26.68 20.47
C TYR A 786 -52.53 25.79 21.70
N ASP A 787 -53.68 25.14 21.83
CA ASP A 787 -54.06 24.33 22.99
C ASP A 787 -53.29 23.00 22.99
N LEU A 788 -52.35 22.86 23.93
CA LEU A 788 -51.46 21.72 24.08
C LEU A 788 -52.21 20.40 24.31
N GLU A 789 -53.41 20.44 24.90
CA GLU A 789 -54.28 19.27 25.09
C GLU A 789 -54.82 18.76 23.74
N LYS A 790 -55.15 19.69 22.83
CA LYS A 790 -55.67 19.39 21.50
C LYS A 790 -54.60 18.77 20.59
N LEU A 791 -53.37 19.28 20.67
CA LEU A 791 -52.22 18.70 19.98
C LEU A 791 -51.89 17.27 20.47
N LYS A 792 -51.98 17.04 21.79
CA LYS A 792 -51.81 15.69 22.36
C LYS A 792 -52.91 14.71 21.93
N ALA A 793 -54.14 15.19 21.76
CA ALA A 793 -55.27 14.38 21.28
C ALA A 793 -55.11 14.01 19.79
N GLU A 794 -54.68 14.96 18.95
CA GLU A 794 -54.40 14.70 17.52
C GLU A 794 -53.22 13.76 17.32
N ILE A 795 -52.14 13.91 18.09
CA ILE A 795 -50.99 12.98 18.04
C ILE A 795 -51.41 11.55 18.42
N LYS A 796 -52.26 11.40 19.45
CA LYS A 796 -52.84 10.08 19.83
C LYS A 796 -53.75 9.50 18.74
N SER A 797 -54.53 10.35 18.06
CA SER A 797 -55.39 9.91 16.95
C SER A 797 -54.56 9.39 15.77
N ILE A 798 -53.48 10.09 15.42
CA ILE A 798 -52.55 9.73 14.34
C ILE A 798 -51.76 8.47 14.68
N GLU A 799 -51.32 8.29 15.94
CA GLU A 799 -50.71 7.04 16.42
C GLU A 799 -51.69 5.85 16.30
N CYS A 800 -52.96 6.07 16.60
CA CYS A 800 -54.00 5.04 16.52
C CYS A 800 -54.31 4.66 15.06
N GLU A 801 -54.39 5.65 14.16
CA GLU A 801 -54.54 5.44 12.72
C GLU A 801 -53.34 4.73 12.09
N ALA A 802 -52.12 5.10 12.49
CA ALA A 802 -50.89 4.46 12.03
C ALA A 802 -50.82 2.99 12.50
N ARG A 803 -51.25 2.69 13.73
CA ARG A 803 -51.41 1.30 14.22
C ARG A 803 -52.44 0.51 13.42
N LEU A 804 -53.59 1.11 13.09
CA LEU A 804 -54.63 0.47 12.29
C LEU A 804 -54.18 0.21 10.84
N LYS A 805 -53.46 1.16 10.22
CA LYS A 805 -52.89 0.99 8.87
C LYS A 805 -51.76 -0.04 8.85
N MET A 806 -50.92 -0.10 9.89
CA MET A 806 -49.86 -1.11 10.02
C MET A 806 -50.41 -2.51 10.28
N ASN A 807 -51.49 -2.64 11.06
CA ASN A 807 -52.17 -3.92 11.26
C ASN A 807 -52.90 -4.40 9.99
N LYS A 808 -53.44 -3.48 9.17
CA LYS A 808 -54.00 -3.82 7.85
C LYS A 808 -52.92 -4.22 6.84
N LEU A 809 -51.71 -3.65 6.94
CA LEU A 809 -50.56 -4.00 6.09
C LEU A 809 -49.92 -5.35 6.48
N SER A 810 -50.14 -5.86 7.69
CA SER A 810 -49.68 -7.20 8.09
C SER A 810 -50.59 -8.34 7.62
N GLU A 811 -51.84 -8.06 7.23
CA GLU A 811 -52.81 -9.09 6.83
C GLU A 811 -52.86 -9.36 5.31
N ASN A 812 -52.43 -8.43 4.45
CA ASN A 812 -52.50 -8.59 3.00
C ASN A 812 -51.12 -8.52 2.31
N GLU A 813 -50.71 -9.68 1.80
CA GLU A 813 -49.69 -9.96 0.77
C GLU A 813 -48.20 -10.09 1.16
N LYS A 814 -47.63 -11.19 0.65
CA LYS A 814 -46.27 -11.70 0.83
C LYS A 814 -45.20 -10.73 0.31
N PHE A 815 -44.38 -10.18 1.20
CA PHE A 815 -43.03 -9.70 0.88
C PHE A 815 -41.98 -10.60 1.54
N PRO A 816 -40.92 -11.03 0.82
CA PRO A 816 -39.94 -11.96 1.35
C PRO A 816 -39.11 -11.34 2.49
N ILE A 817 -38.99 -12.14 3.53
CA ILE A 817 -38.18 -12.03 4.76
C ILE A 817 -36.78 -11.47 4.45
N MET A 818 -36.54 -10.20 4.75
CA MET A 818 -35.20 -9.54 4.66
C MET A 818 -35.10 -8.35 5.62
N PHE A 819 -35.87 -8.36 6.72
CA PHE A 819 -35.91 -7.29 7.73
C PHE A 819 -36.04 -7.79 9.18
N SER A 820 -35.67 -9.05 9.47
CA SER A 820 -35.80 -9.63 10.82
C SER A 820 -34.50 -9.75 11.64
N ASN A 821 -33.30 -9.53 11.08
CA ASN A 821 -32.07 -9.93 11.79
C ASN A 821 -31.15 -8.78 12.25
N LYS A 822 -31.67 -7.55 12.43
CA LYS A 822 -30.83 -6.41 12.89
C LYS A 822 -31.27 -5.71 14.18
N TYR A 823 -32.22 -6.27 14.92
CA TYR A 823 -32.63 -5.73 16.23
C TYR A 823 -32.94 -6.86 17.22
N ASN A 824 -31.97 -7.76 17.46
CA ASN A 824 -32.00 -8.70 18.60
C ASN A 824 -31.15 -8.17 19.77
N GLY A 825 -31.39 -6.92 20.18
CA GLY A 825 -30.63 -6.31 21.27
C GLY A 825 -31.34 -5.20 22.04
N LEU A 826 -32.66 -5.04 21.87
CA LEU A 826 -33.50 -4.18 22.69
C LEU A 826 -34.77 -4.97 23.01
N GLU A 827 -34.67 -5.83 24.03
CA GLU A 827 -35.85 -6.48 24.59
C GLU A 827 -36.64 -5.44 25.39
N THR A 828 -37.91 -5.28 24.99
CA THR A 828 -39.01 -4.51 25.60
C THR A 828 -39.22 -3.06 25.15
N LEU A 829 -40.48 -2.77 24.78
CA LEU A 829 -41.07 -1.45 24.51
C LEU A 829 -40.80 -0.40 25.62
N ASN A 830 -40.39 -0.84 26.81
CA ASN A 830 -40.12 0.02 27.96
C ASN A 830 -38.81 0.81 27.83
N ASP A 831 -37.81 0.29 27.11
CA ASP A 831 -36.53 0.99 26.88
C ASP A 831 -36.68 2.13 25.85
N PHE A 832 -37.57 1.95 24.87
CA PHE A 832 -37.90 2.97 23.89
C PHE A 832 -38.73 4.13 24.47
N VAL A 833 -39.56 3.85 25.49
CA VAL A 833 -40.36 4.85 26.20
C VAL A 833 -39.54 5.58 27.28
N SER A 834 -38.61 4.89 27.94
CA SER A 834 -37.74 5.49 28.96
C SER A 834 -36.67 6.41 28.36
N LEU A 835 -36.10 6.10 27.19
CA LEU A 835 -35.20 7.02 26.47
C LEU A 835 -35.89 8.33 26.07
N ASN A 836 -37.16 8.25 25.63
CA ASN A 836 -37.94 9.42 25.27
C ASN A 836 -38.41 10.22 26.51
N LYS A 837 -38.69 9.56 27.64
CA LYS A 837 -38.94 10.24 28.92
C LYS A 837 -37.70 10.95 29.47
N MET A 838 -36.52 10.34 29.37
CA MET A 838 -35.26 10.94 29.80
C MET A 838 -34.91 12.19 29.00
N HIS A 839 -35.13 12.14 27.67
CA HIS A 839 -34.90 13.30 26.81
C HIS A 839 -35.93 14.42 26.99
N LEU A 840 -37.19 14.08 27.27
CA LEU A 840 -38.23 15.08 27.60
C LEU A 840 -38.02 15.71 28.98
N SER A 841 -37.57 14.97 29.99
CA SER A 841 -37.29 15.56 31.32
C SER A 841 -36.01 16.39 31.35
N PHE A 842 -35.04 16.11 30.47
CA PHE A 842 -33.82 16.92 30.30
C PHE A 842 -34.06 18.22 29.53
N LEU A 843 -35.17 18.33 28.81
CA LEU A 843 -35.58 19.55 28.07
C LEU A 843 -36.65 20.36 28.81
N LEU A 844 -37.31 19.78 29.81
CA LEU A 844 -38.29 20.44 30.69
C LEU A 844 -37.68 21.03 31.98
N ASN A 845 -36.50 20.55 32.41
CA ASN A 845 -35.63 21.21 33.39
C ASN A 845 -34.66 22.14 32.66
#